data_AF-A0A2V6X564-F1
#
_entry.id   AF-A0A2V6X564-F1
#
_cell.length_a   1.000
_cell.length_b   1.000
_cell.length_c   1.000
_cell.angle_alpha   90.00
_cell.angle_beta   90.00
_cell.angle_gamma   90.00
#
_symmetry.space_group_name_H-M   'P 1'
#
loop_
_entity.id
_entity.type
_entity.pdbx_description
1 polymer ?
#
loop_
_entity_poly.entity_id
_entity_poly.type
_entity_poly.pdbx_seq_one_letter_code
_entity_poly.pdbx_strand_id
1 'polypeptide(L)'
;MGERDAILVVDDDPNVALFLSDFLEREGYPVVVAPTGEDGLRLLREGTFALVLLDLNLPDADGTVIMRAAERVDEPPEVIVVTGQATLESALQAVESRAAGYILKPIDLSRLAALVAMVFERRRLTGDNARLQVELAERLGESEALTAISATVSSTLDIREALRRICRELSHLLGADTAAAYLHDPQSGHLVPTAAYHVPPEFLATLSATPLPLKEQGLFLSLWTERRPVHSNDVAHDERFTHAMFRSFPHQSGLLLPLVVDDEVIGGFYVVWWTTRRRFAERELRGLDRVCEQVGFFLRNARLYEQAERNRQRLKVLNDVSRRLAAVHDPEEVLTVIVNEAARLVGAEAAGLRLLDGDDLVVGARTEEAAAVMSRPRIKVGESLSGRVVATGSPVVVEDLAADTRHDPAHKRGALEQGLLGFIGVPLRADGRTTGTLNVYTKGARHFQPDEIALLSALADQASLAIEKARLFRATDESRALLERLSHAAIRMQSSWDRRDRLDAFVQAARDVVGFDRVDVFLLTADGTQLELATAGGADAELRLPVTPAAGPYYEALRSRRPIAVLSDADLASVLPLGHAQLAEPYLRSRRFVVAPLVVGERVIGAVSADNKSSRRPISPQSVEPFGSLCQNLAMALEESRLYAEARGREQEATKLYSVTRQLTTSLDREHLLDLIAEQAKELTGCDAVGVFFFDAARGALVFHRGLNLVPELTSALALRPGEGVAGRAYLQREPVWTRDCRNDPAMHHAPATQLLVDSAAPRAYLGAPITTGEETHGVLVVYFFEPHDFTVREVQLVSTLADHAAVALQNAQLLEESRRREREAQTLSSGLALLNQAARALHRTLDVDAMLDGALKELARAFGASGVLVHHLAEDGTLIRRVGHWVTGGAPPSAPARRGGIVEYVRQTRAPLLLRDVTKHPDLVHPANLAHGVRSIAAFPIMGPGECVLGVMLLYYTTPQVFPDPELRLLVSYADHLATALENARLYEETQSQRVRLAQIFDSTSDGIVLVGRGGEIQAANQQAGDLLRFDAASAIGGGLADLLGGSRTSVANYERALRDLSALLGDPDGGGLGDLELRRTGRIIHWAGQPTKDAAGTTVGFTLTLRDVTHERQVSQM
;
A
#
# COMPACT_ATOMS: atom_id res chain seq x y z
N MET A 1 72.32 -26.03 -79.81
CA MET A 1 73.38 -26.99 -79.48
C MET A 1 74.69 -26.33 -79.86
N GLY A 2 75.54 -26.08 -78.86
CA GLY A 2 76.87 -25.51 -79.08
C GLY A 2 77.89 -26.64 -79.32
N GLU A 3 79.13 -26.31 -79.66
CA GLU A 3 80.22 -27.27 -79.91
C GLU A 3 80.49 -28.27 -78.75
N ARG A 4 79.88 -28.08 -77.57
CA ARG A 4 79.94 -28.98 -76.40
C ARG A 4 79.02 -30.20 -76.46
N ASP A 5 78.12 -30.26 -77.44
CA ASP A 5 77.13 -31.34 -77.60
C ASP A 5 77.55 -32.40 -78.63
N ALA A 6 78.83 -32.44 -79.02
CA ALA A 6 79.32 -33.33 -80.07
C ALA A 6 79.49 -34.78 -79.59
N ILE A 7 79.28 -35.73 -80.50
CA ILE A 7 79.54 -37.16 -80.31
C ILE A 7 80.87 -37.50 -80.98
N LEU A 8 81.80 -38.09 -80.23
CA LEU A 8 83.06 -38.61 -80.77
C LEU A 8 82.88 -40.08 -81.16
N VAL A 9 83.08 -40.42 -82.43
CA VAL A 9 83.05 -41.82 -82.91
C VAL A 9 84.50 -42.28 -83.13
N VAL A 10 84.94 -43.30 -82.39
CA VAL A 10 86.28 -43.89 -82.50
C VAL A 10 86.15 -45.31 -83.04
N ASP A 11 86.44 -45.49 -84.33
CA ASP A 11 86.32 -46.78 -85.03
C ASP A 11 87.33 -46.80 -86.19
N ASP A 12 88.11 -47.88 -86.31
CA ASP A 12 89.15 -48.04 -87.33
C ASP A 12 88.61 -48.51 -88.68
N ASP A 13 87.40 -49.06 -88.72
CA ASP A 13 86.73 -49.38 -89.99
C ASP A 13 86.10 -48.11 -90.57
N PRO A 14 86.65 -47.56 -91.68
CA PRO A 14 86.17 -46.32 -92.25
C PRO A 14 84.72 -46.43 -92.75
N ASN A 15 84.24 -47.63 -93.09
CA ASN A 15 82.85 -47.81 -93.51
C ASN A 15 81.90 -47.72 -92.32
N VAL A 16 82.28 -48.28 -91.17
CA VAL A 16 81.47 -48.24 -89.95
C VAL A 16 81.50 -46.83 -89.36
N ALA A 17 82.67 -46.20 -89.29
CA ALA A 17 82.83 -44.85 -88.80
C ALA A 17 82.02 -43.83 -89.61
N LEU A 18 82.09 -43.90 -90.95
CA LEU A 18 81.31 -43.04 -91.84
C LEU A 18 79.81 -43.30 -91.70
N PHE A 19 79.40 -44.56 -91.60
CA PHE A 19 78.00 -44.94 -91.42
C PHE A 19 77.40 -44.44 -90.09
N LEU A 20 78.15 -44.55 -89.00
CA LEU A 20 77.75 -44.02 -87.69
C LEU A 20 77.68 -42.49 -87.69
N SER A 21 78.65 -41.83 -88.32
CA SER A 21 78.65 -40.37 -88.48
C SER A 21 77.41 -39.89 -89.23
N ASP A 22 77.16 -40.43 -90.43
CA ASP A 22 76.00 -40.07 -91.25
C ASP A 22 74.67 -40.29 -90.51
N PHE A 23 74.55 -41.37 -89.74
CA PHE A 23 73.34 -41.66 -88.99
C PHE A 23 73.11 -40.64 -87.86
N LEU A 24 74.11 -40.40 -87.02
CA LEU A 24 73.99 -39.53 -85.84
C LEU A 24 73.84 -38.06 -86.22
N GLU A 25 74.50 -37.62 -87.30
CA GLU A 25 74.31 -36.28 -87.86
C GLU A 25 72.88 -36.08 -88.38
N ARG A 26 72.28 -37.12 -89.00
CA ARG A 26 70.86 -37.07 -89.41
C ARG A 26 69.88 -37.01 -88.23
N GLU A 27 70.24 -37.62 -87.10
CA GLU A 27 69.48 -37.49 -85.85
C GLU A 27 69.72 -36.13 -85.14
N GLY A 28 70.57 -35.27 -85.70
CA GLY A 28 70.78 -33.89 -85.27
C GLY A 28 71.92 -33.70 -84.26
N TYR A 29 72.77 -34.72 -84.08
CA TYR A 29 73.93 -34.63 -83.19
C TYR A 29 75.20 -34.34 -84.01
N PRO A 30 75.99 -33.32 -83.65
CA PRO A 30 77.27 -33.08 -84.33
C PRO A 30 78.23 -34.23 -84.03
N VAL A 31 78.89 -34.77 -85.05
CA VAL A 31 79.81 -35.92 -84.90
C VAL A 31 81.23 -35.54 -85.26
N VAL A 32 82.19 -36.07 -84.51
CA VAL A 32 83.62 -36.04 -84.85
C VAL A 32 84.11 -37.47 -84.93
N VAL A 33 84.79 -37.84 -86.02
CA VAL A 33 85.28 -39.21 -86.23
C VAL A 33 86.78 -39.28 -85.96
N ALA A 34 87.21 -40.28 -85.21
CA ALA A 34 88.59 -40.64 -84.96
C ALA A 34 88.89 -42.04 -85.53
N PRO A 35 89.73 -42.16 -86.57
CA PRO A 35 90.00 -43.44 -87.22
C PRO A 35 91.00 -44.32 -86.45
N THR A 36 91.62 -43.80 -85.40
CA THR A 36 92.61 -44.49 -84.57
C THR A 36 92.41 -44.17 -83.09
N GLY A 37 92.91 -45.03 -82.21
CA GLY A 37 92.81 -44.81 -80.78
C GLY A 37 93.63 -43.61 -80.30
N GLU A 38 94.80 -43.36 -80.88
CA GLU A 38 95.59 -42.16 -80.62
C GLU A 38 94.86 -40.87 -81.03
N ASP A 39 94.17 -40.88 -82.18
CA ASP A 39 93.32 -39.76 -82.60
C ASP A 39 92.16 -39.53 -81.62
N GLY A 40 91.53 -40.60 -81.14
CA GLY A 40 90.47 -40.52 -80.14
C GLY A 40 90.97 -39.90 -78.82
N LEU A 41 92.15 -40.31 -78.35
CA LEU A 41 92.78 -39.74 -77.15
C LEU A 41 93.17 -38.27 -77.33
N ARG A 42 93.70 -37.90 -78.50
CA ARG A 42 94.04 -36.52 -78.84
C ARG A 42 92.79 -35.65 -78.84
N LEU A 43 91.74 -36.08 -79.53
CA LEU A 43 90.48 -35.33 -79.61
C LEU A 43 89.83 -35.17 -78.23
N LEU A 44 89.81 -36.20 -77.37
CA LEU A 44 89.29 -36.08 -76.00
C LEU A 44 90.05 -35.08 -75.12
N ARG A 45 91.32 -34.79 -75.41
CA ARG A 45 92.10 -33.77 -74.69
C ARG A 45 91.88 -32.38 -75.26
N GLU A 46 91.67 -32.28 -76.57
CA GLU A 46 91.54 -31.01 -77.29
C GLU A 46 90.09 -30.48 -77.30
N GLY A 47 89.10 -31.36 -77.19
CA GLY A 47 87.68 -31.03 -77.30
C GLY A 47 86.83 -31.58 -76.15
N THR A 48 85.64 -31.00 -76.00
CA THR A 48 84.62 -31.46 -75.06
C THR A 48 83.51 -32.17 -75.82
N PHE A 49 83.27 -33.42 -75.48
CA PHE A 49 82.22 -34.24 -76.10
C PHE A 49 81.12 -34.55 -75.11
N ALA A 50 79.89 -34.66 -75.60
CA ALA A 50 78.77 -35.11 -74.78
C ALA A 50 78.73 -36.64 -74.68
N LEU A 51 79.16 -37.33 -75.74
CA LEU A 51 79.12 -38.79 -75.84
C LEU A 51 80.30 -39.30 -76.69
N VAL A 52 80.84 -40.47 -76.35
CA VAL A 52 81.85 -41.18 -77.15
C VAL A 52 81.29 -42.53 -77.57
N LEU A 53 81.25 -42.83 -78.87
CA LEU A 53 81.04 -44.18 -79.40
C LEU A 53 82.40 -44.80 -79.69
N LEU A 54 82.70 -45.96 -79.11
CA LEU A 54 84.06 -46.50 -79.09
C LEU A 54 84.11 -47.97 -79.51
N ASP A 55 84.89 -48.28 -80.56
CA ASP A 55 85.33 -49.66 -80.80
C ASP A 55 86.44 -50.08 -79.83
N LEU A 56 86.36 -51.32 -79.34
CA LEU A 56 87.38 -51.88 -78.45
C LEU A 56 88.59 -52.43 -79.21
N ASN A 57 88.41 -52.86 -80.45
CA ASN A 57 89.46 -53.48 -81.25
C ASN A 57 90.11 -52.46 -82.20
N LEU A 58 90.85 -51.52 -81.64
CA LEU A 58 91.59 -50.54 -82.44
C LEU A 58 93.01 -51.04 -82.74
N PRO A 59 93.59 -50.72 -83.91
CA PRO A 59 94.87 -51.26 -84.36
C PRO A 59 96.07 -50.73 -83.55
N ASP A 60 95.92 -49.57 -82.91
CA ASP A 60 97.00 -48.79 -82.29
C ASP A 60 96.84 -48.59 -80.78
N ALA A 61 95.65 -48.85 -80.20
CA ALA A 61 95.41 -48.74 -78.77
C ALA A 61 94.34 -49.73 -78.28
N ASP A 62 94.43 -50.14 -77.01
CA ASP A 62 93.34 -50.85 -76.34
C ASP A 62 92.23 -49.83 -76.01
N GLY A 63 91.00 -50.07 -76.50
CA GLY A 63 89.86 -49.16 -76.28
C GLY A 63 89.62 -48.81 -74.81
N THR A 64 90.00 -49.66 -73.85
CA THR A 64 89.89 -49.35 -72.41
C THR A 64 90.75 -48.17 -71.95
N VAL A 65 91.81 -47.82 -72.70
CA VAL A 65 92.63 -46.63 -72.44
C VAL A 65 91.85 -45.36 -72.74
N ILE A 66 91.03 -45.38 -73.80
CA ILE A 66 90.20 -44.25 -74.22
C ILE A 66 89.06 -44.02 -73.23
N MET A 67 88.44 -45.09 -72.71
CA MET A 67 87.42 -44.99 -71.66
C MET A 67 87.97 -44.31 -70.40
N ARG A 68 89.15 -44.73 -69.93
CA ARG A 68 89.81 -44.11 -68.75
C ARG A 68 90.24 -42.66 -69.01
N ALA A 69 90.54 -42.30 -70.25
CA ALA A 69 90.85 -40.92 -70.61
C ALA A 69 89.59 -40.06 -70.57
N ALA A 70 88.46 -40.56 -71.09
CA ALA A 70 87.16 -39.88 -71.06
C ALA A 70 86.69 -39.55 -69.64
N GLU A 71 86.85 -40.47 -68.67
CA GLU A 71 86.48 -40.24 -67.27
C GLU A 71 87.29 -39.12 -66.58
N ARG A 72 88.48 -38.78 -67.09
CA ARG A 72 89.41 -37.83 -66.46
C ARG A 72 89.27 -36.40 -66.99
N VAL A 73 88.33 -36.15 -67.90
CA VAL A 73 88.02 -34.81 -68.40
C VAL A 73 87.12 -34.09 -67.39
N ASP A 74 87.27 -32.77 -67.23
CA ASP A 74 86.51 -31.95 -66.25
C ASP A 74 84.98 -32.15 -66.38
N GLU A 75 84.48 -32.28 -67.61
CA GLU A 75 83.13 -32.72 -67.92
C GLU A 75 83.21 -34.04 -68.70
N PRO A 76 83.21 -35.21 -68.04
CA PRO A 76 83.41 -36.47 -68.73
C PRO A 76 82.26 -36.74 -69.71
N PRO A 77 82.54 -37.13 -70.97
CA PRO A 77 81.51 -37.64 -71.87
C PRO A 77 80.99 -38.98 -71.35
N GLU A 78 79.74 -39.28 -71.69
CA GLU A 78 79.25 -40.65 -71.55
C GLU A 78 79.85 -41.53 -72.65
N VAL A 79 80.14 -42.81 -72.38
CA VAL A 79 80.80 -43.70 -73.35
C VAL A 79 79.88 -44.87 -73.71
N ILE A 80 79.68 -45.13 -75.00
CA ILE A 80 78.99 -46.32 -75.51
C ILE A 80 79.98 -47.15 -76.32
N VAL A 81 80.09 -48.43 -75.99
CA VAL A 81 81.03 -49.34 -76.64
C VAL A 81 80.39 -50.03 -77.86
N VAL A 82 81.09 -50.13 -78.98
CA VAL A 82 80.63 -50.75 -80.24
C VAL A 82 81.60 -51.86 -80.65
N THR A 83 81.25 -53.15 -80.56
CA THR A 83 82.23 -54.24 -80.77
C THR A 83 81.74 -55.37 -81.70
N GLY A 84 82.66 -55.96 -82.48
CA GLY A 84 82.38 -57.02 -83.48
C GLY A 84 82.60 -58.48 -83.05
N GLN A 85 83.23 -58.75 -81.91
CA GLN A 85 83.36 -60.11 -81.35
C GLN A 85 82.77 -60.15 -79.93
N ALA A 86 81.68 -60.88 -79.75
CA ALA A 86 81.06 -61.05 -78.44
C ALA A 86 81.82 -62.11 -77.62
N THR A 87 82.75 -61.67 -76.76
CA THR A 87 83.23 -62.49 -75.64
C THR A 87 82.66 -61.95 -74.32
N LEU A 88 82.41 -62.83 -73.35
CA LEU A 88 81.90 -62.45 -72.03
C LEU A 88 82.83 -61.45 -71.31
N GLU A 89 84.14 -61.55 -71.60
CA GLU A 89 85.20 -60.71 -71.05
C GLU A 89 85.08 -59.26 -71.55
N SER A 90 84.87 -59.04 -72.86
CA SER A 90 84.64 -57.70 -73.42
C SER A 90 83.36 -57.03 -72.90
N ALA A 91 82.31 -57.82 -72.63
CA ALA A 91 81.06 -57.29 -72.06
C ALA A 91 81.19 -56.95 -70.56
N LEU A 92 81.92 -57.75 -69.78
CA LEU A 92 82.24 -57.45 -68.38
C LEU A 92 83.12 -56.20 -68.27
N GLN A 93 84.12 -56.04 -69.13
CA GLN A 93 85.00 -54.87 -69.16
C GLN A 93 84.25 -53.56 -69.43
N ALA A 94 83.25 -53.56 -70.32
CA ALA A 94 82.43 -52.38 -70.59
C ALA A 94 81.58 -51.95 -69.38
N VAL A 95 81.11 -52.90 -68.58
CA VAL A 95 80.34 -52.63 -67.34
C VAL A 95 81.25 -52.16 -66.21
N GLU A 96 82.41 -52.80 -66.00
CA GLU A 96 83.40 -52.36 -65.00
C GLU A 96 83.92 -50.94 -65.28
N SER A 97 84.00 -50.56 -66.55
CA SER A 97 84.47 -49.23 -67.00
C SER A 97 83.35 -48.19 -67.17
N ARG A 98 82.17 -48.41 -66.56
CA ARG A 98 81.03 -47.47 -66.52
C ARG A 98 80.51 -46.96 -67.88
N ALA A 99 80.57 -47.77 -68.93
CA ALA A 99 79.94 -47.40 -70.20
C ALA A 99 78.43 -47.16 -70.01
N ALA A 100 77.91 -46.09 -70.62
CA ALA A 100 76.48 -45.77 -70.70
C ALA A 100 75.69 -46.84 -71.50
N GLY A 101 76.37 -47.62 -72.34
CA GLY A 101 75.80 -48.77 -73.02
C GLY A 101 76.82 -49.52 -73.88
N TYR A 102 76.42 -50.64 -74.46
CA TYR A 102 77.21 -51.35 -75.48
C TYR A 102 76.32 -51.84 -76.63
N ILE A 103 76.90 -51.93 -77.83
CA ILE A 103 76.26 -52.30 -79.09
C ILE A 103 77.16 -53.31 -79.84
N LEU A 104 76.56 -54.31 -80.47
CA LEU A 104 77.27 -55.35 -81.24
C LEU A 104 77.23 -55.05 -82.75
N LYS A 105 78.30 -55.37 -83.49
CA LYS A 105 78.31 -55.34 -84.98
C LYS A 105 77.71 -56.65 -85.54
N PRO A 106 76.81 -56.62 -86.54
CA PRO A 106 76.29 -55.45 -87.26
C PRO A 106 75.36 -54.59 -86.39
N ILE A 107 75.51 -53.26 -86.49
CA ILE A 107 74.94 -52.25 -85.57
C ILE A 107 73.41 -52.11 -85.75
N ASP A 108 72.65 -52.19 -84.65
CA ASP A 108 71.22 -51.87 -84.61
C ASP A 108 71.01 -50.36 -84.37
N LEU A 109 70.58 -49.65 -85.42
CA LEU A 109 70.35 -48.21 -85.40
C LEU A 109 69.24 -47.77 -84.45
N SER A 110 68.18 -48.57 -84.28
CA SER A 110 67.08 -48.21 -83.38
C SER A 110 67.54 -48.23 -81.93
N ARG A 111 68.40 -49.20 -81.58
CA ARG A 111 68.99 -49.28 -80.25
C ARG A 111 70.01 -48.16 -79.99
N LEU A 112 70.82 -47.80 -80.99
CA LEU A 112 71.77 -46.69 -80.88
C LEU A 112 71.04 -45.37 -80.63
N ALA A 113 70.03 -45.03 -81.44
CA ALA A 113 69.27 -43.79 -81.29
C ALA A 113 68.63 -43.65 -79.90
N ALA A 114 68.05 -44.73 -79.36
CA ALA A 114 67.44 -44.71 -78.04
C ALA A 114 68.46 -44.44 -76.92
N LEU A 115 69.65 -45.02 -76.99
CA LEU A 115 70.72 -44.78 -76.01
C LEU A 115 71.23 -43.33 -76.10
N VAL A 116 71.48 -42.82 -77.31
CA VAL A 116 71.94 -41.45 -77.53
C VAL A 116 70.92 -40.44 -76.98
N ALA A 117 69.64 -40.57 -77.33
CA ALA A 117 68.60 -39.65 -76.88
C ALA A 117 68.44 -39.62 -75.35
N MET A 118 68.56 -40.79 -74.69
CA MET A 118 68.49 -40.91 -73.23
C MET A 118 69.60 -40.12 -72.53
N VAL A 119 70.83 -40.20 -73.05
CA VAL A 119 72.00 -39.49 -72.50
C VAL A 119 71.80 -37.97 -72.53
N PHE A 120 71.36 -37.44 -73.67
CA PHE A 120 71.17 -35.99 -73.84
C PHE A 120 70.02 -35.43 -73.00
N GLU A 121 68.88 -36.14 -72.88
CA GLU A 121 67.76 -35.67 -72.05
C GLU A 121 68.11 -35.64 -70.56
N ARG A 122 68.88 -36.62 -70.09
CA ARG A 122 69.35 -36.65 -68.70
C ARG A 122 70.22 -35.44 -68.37
N ARG A 123 71.16 -35.08 -69.26
CA ARG A 123 72.03 -33.90 -69.06
C ARG A 123 71.22 -32.59 -69.03
N ARG A 124 70.17 -32.46 -69.85
CA ARG A 124 69.30 -31.26 -69.87
C ARG A 124 68.57 -31.04 -68.55
N LEU A 125 67.92 -32.09 -68.02
CA LEU A 125 67.11 -32.00 -66.79
C LEU A 125 67.94 -31.61 -65.55
N THR A 126 69.19 -32.06 -65.47
CA THR A 126 70.08 -31.70 -64.35
C THR A 126 70.44 -30.22 -64.36
N GLY A 127 70.61 -29.60 -65.54
CA GLY A 127 70.90 -28.17 -65.66
C GLY A 127 69.75 -27.27 -65.21
N ASP A 128 68.51 -27.59 -65.60
CA ASP A 128 67.33 -26.79 -65.28
C ASP A 128 67.01 -26.79 -63.77
N ASN A 129 67.16 -27.95 -63.12
CA ASN A 129 66.87 -28.09 -61.69
C ASN A 129 67.84 -27.26 -60.82
N ALA A 130 69.13 -27.22 -61.19
CA ALA A 130 70.11 -26.40 -60.48
C ALA A 130 69.79 -24.90 -60.57
N ARG A 131 69.31 -24.44 -61.73
CA ARG A 131 68.94 -23.03 -61.93
C ARG A 131 67.72 -22.61 -61.10
N LEU A 132 66.68 -23.45 -61.04
CA LEU A 132 65.46 -23.17 -60.29
C LEU A 132 65.69 -23.11 -58.77
N GLN A 133 66.59 -23.94 -58.24
CA GLN A 133 66.92 -23.94 -56.82
C GLN A 133 67.58 -22.63 -56.37
N VAL A 134 68.44 -22.04 -57.21
CA VAL A 134 69.06 -20.74 -56.92
C VAL A 134 68.01 -19.62 -56.89
N GLU A 135 67.08 -19.58 -57.84
CA GLU A 135 66.03 -18.55 -57.90
C GLU A 135 65.07 -18.61 -56.69
N LEU A 136 64.74 -19.83 -56.23
CA LEU A 136 63.86 -20.00 -55.06
C LEU A 136 64.53 -19.56 -53.76
N ALA A 137 65.83 -19.85 -53.58
CA ALA A 137 66.59 -19.46 -52.40
C ALA A 137 66.68 -17.92 -52.27
N GLU A 138 66.90 -17.21 -53.39
CA GLU A 138 66.92 -15.74 -53.41
C GLU A 138 65.56 -15.13 -53.00
N ARG A 139 64.44 -15.68 -53.50
CA ARG A 139 63.09 -15.20 -53.15
C ARG A 139 62.73 -15.43 -51.69
N LEU A 140 63.20 -16.53 -51.09
CA LEU A 140 62.96 -16.82 -49.68
C LEU A 140 63.70 -15.82 -48.77
N GLY A 141 64.95 -15.50 -49.10
CA GLY A 141 65.77 -14.53 -48.37
C GLY A 141 65.17 -13.11 -48.35
N GLU A 142 64.59 -12.64 -49.46
CA GLU A 142 63.88 -11.35 -49.52
C GLU A 142 62.68 -11.31 -48.56
N SER A 143 61.91 -12.39 -48.48
CA SER A 143 60.71 -12.47 -47.64
C SER A 143 61.03 -12.51 -46.14
N GLU A 144 62.09 -13.20 -45.76
CA GLU A 144 62.53 -13.31 -44.36
C GLU A 144 63.03 -11.97 -43.81
N ALA A 145 63.82 -11.23 -44.60
CA ALA A 145 64.34 -9.92 -44.20
C ALA A 145 63.22 -8.88 -44.00
N LEU A 146 62.20 -8.86 -44.89
CA LEU A 146 61.03 -7.99 -44.75
C LEU A 146 60.23 -8.28 -43.47
N THR A 147 60.11 -9.56 -43.11
CA THR A 147 59.41 -9.99 -41.89
C THR A 147 60.17 -9.56 -40.63
N ALA A 148 61.51 -9.65 -40.63
CA ALA A 148 62.35 -9.24 -39.51
C ALA A 148 62.29 -7.73 -39.22
N ILE A 149 62.25 -6.90 -40.28
CA ILE A 149 62.08 -5.45 -40.14
C ILE A 149 60.69 -5.13 -39.56
N SER A 150 59.63 -5.77 -40.05
CA SER A 150 58.27 -5.57 -39.51
C SER A 150 58.14 -5.99 -38.04
N ALA A 151 58.76 -7.10 -37.63
CA ALA A 151 58.72 -7.55 -36.23
C ALA A 151 59.44 -6.58 -35.28
N THR A 152 60.57 -6.00 -35.73
CA THR A 152 61.34 -5.02 -34.97
C THR A 152 60.53 -3.75 -34.72
N VAL A 153 59.87 -3.25 -35.76
CA VAL A 153 59.01 -2.06 -35.73
C VAL A 153 57.85 -2.21 -34.73
N SER A 154 57.28 -3.41 -34.58
CA SER A 154 56.19 -3.66 -33.63
C SER A 154 56.63 -3.83 -32.17
N SER A 155 57.92 -3.89 -31.86
CA SER A 155 58.45 -4.35 -30.56
C SER A 155 58.86 -3.26 -29.57
N THR A 156 58.93 -2.00 -29.99
CA THR A 156 59.38 -0.87 -29.15
C THR A 156 58.52 0.36 -29.41
N LEU A 157 58.24 1.15 -28.36
CA LEU A 157 57.56 2.44 -28.49
C LEU A 157 58.55 3.62 -28.51
N ASP A 158 59.85 3.38 -28.30
CA ASP A 158 60.89 4.40 -28.42
C ASP A 158 61.29 4.58 -29.89
N ILE A 159 60.92 5.73 -30.44
CA ILE A 159 61.17 6.12 -31.84
C ILE A 159 62.67 6.08 -32.18
N ARG A 160 63.56 6.53 -31.29
CA ARG A 160 65.01 6.58 -31.58
C ARG A 160 65.61 5.19 -31.63
N GLU A 161 65.26 4.35 -30.66
CA GLU A 161 65.73 2.97 -30.61
C GLU A 161 65.16 2.14 -31.78
N ALA A 162 63.89 2.36 -32.14
CA ALA A 162 63.27 1.75 -33.31
C ALA A 162 64.01 2.11 -34.60
N LEU A 163 64.19 3.41 -34.87
CA LEU A 163 64.88 3.90 -36.07
C LEU A 163 66.34 3.43 -36.13
N ARG A 164 67.03 3.34 -34.98
CA ARG A 164 68.40 2.80 -34.91
C ARG A 164 68.46 1.34 -35.35
N ARG A 165 67.52 0.51 -34.86
CA ARG A 165 67.44 -0.90 -35.27
C ARG A 165 67.08 -1.03 -36.75
N ILE A 166 66.15 -0.21 -37.24
CA ILE A 166 65.78 -0.19 -38.66
C ILE A 166 66.97 0.20 -39.55
N CYS A 167 67.75 1.22 -39.18
CA CYS A 167 68.98 1.58 -39.89
C CYS A 167 69.96 0.40 -39.97
N ARG A 168 70.11 -0.38 -38.89
CA ARG A 168 70.94 -1.59 -38.90
C ARG A 168 70.45 -2.62 -39.91
N GLU A 169 69.17 -2.95 -39.86
CA GLU A 169 68.60 -3.96 -40.77
C GLU A 169 68.63 -3.48 -42.23
N LEU A 170 68.40 -2.20 -42.51
CA LEU A 170 68.53 -1.62 -43.85
C LEU A 170 69.97 -1.69 -44.37
N SER A 171 70.96 -1.41 -43.51
CA SER A 171 72.39 -1.54 -43.85
C SER A 171 72.74 -3.01 -44.18
N HIS A 172 72.25 -3.98 -43.41
CA HIS A 172 72.49 -5.40 -43.70
C HIS A 172 71.78 -5.88 -44.96
N LEU A 173 70.49 -5.57 -45.12
CA LEU A 173 69.66 -5.96 -46.27
C LEU A 173 70.26 -5.47 -47.59
N LEU A 174 70.76 -4.23 -47.57
CA LEU A 174 71.34 -3.61 -48.75
C LEU A 174 72.85 -3.87 -48.83
N GLY A 175 73.51 -4.47 -47.83
CA GLY A 175 74.97 -4.51 -47.80
C GLY A 175 75.60 -3.12 -47.89
N ALA A 176 74.97 -2.13 -47.24
CA ALA A 176 75.43 -0.75 -47.15
C ALA A 176 76.40 -0.56 -46.00
N ASP A 177 77.36 0.35 -46.18
CA ASP A 177 78.33 0.65 -45.13
C ASP A 177 77.72 1.47 -44.00
N THR A 178 76.74 2.34 -44.30
CA THR A 178 76.11 3.23 -43.33
C THR A 178 74.64 3.46 -43.67
N ALA A 179 73.79 3.56 -42.65
CA ALA A 179 72.41 4.00 -42.78
C ALA A 179 72.03 5.00 -41.67
N ALA A 180 71.37 6.10 -42.02
CA ALA A 180 70.96 7.15 -41.10
C ALA A 180 69.49 7.52 -41.29
N ALA A 181 68.80 7.87 -40.21
CA ALA A 181 67.40 8.29 -40.19
C ALA A 181 67.30 9.76 -39.78
N TYR A 182 66.53 10.51 -40.55
CA TYR A 182 66.26 11.93 -40.32
C TYR A 182 64.75 12.13 -40.20
N LEU A 183 64.30 12.88 -39.19
CA LEU A 183 62.90 13.25 -38.99
C LEU A 183 62.72 14.75 -39.16
N HIS A 184 61.58 15.15 -39.71
CA HIS A 184 61.21 16.55 -39.87
C HIS A 184 60.75 17.15 -38.54
N ASP A 185 61.33 18.29 -38.17
CA ASP A 185 60.83 19.15 -37.09
C ASP A 185 59.93 20.26 -37.67
N PRO A 186 58.61 20.24 -37.42
CA PRO A 186 57.67 21.21 -37.97
C PRO A 186 57.89 22.66 -37.49
N GLN A 187 58.53 22.85 -36.33
CA GLN A 187 58.73 24.19 -35.76
C GLN A 187 59.91 24.90 -36.42
N SER A 188 60.99 24.16 -36.69
CA SER A 188 62.22 24.71 -37.25
C SER A 188 62.28 24.58 -38.78
N GLY A 189 61.50 23.68 -39.38
CA GLY A 189 61.54 23.42 -40.83
C GLY A 189 62.84 22.76 -41.28
N HIS A 190 63.49 22.02 -40.37
CA HIS A 190 64.72 21.28 -40.63
C HIS A 190 64.50 19.77 -40.46
N LEU A 191 65.31 18.97 -41.16
CA LEU A 191 65.46 17.55 -40.89
C LEU A 191 66.53 17.35 -39.81
N VAL A 192 66.14 16.68 -38.74
CA VAL A 192 66.97 16.44 -37.56
C VAL A 192 67.49 14.99 -37.59
N PRO A 193 68.81 14.77 -37.46
CA PRO A 193 69.37 13.42 -37.35
C PRO A 193 68.82 12.75 -36.09
N THR A 194 68.11 11.63 -36.26
CA THR A 194 67.38 10.97 -35.17
C THR A 194 68.04 9.65 -34.76
N ALA A 195 68.57 8.88 -35.72
CA ALA A 195 69.30 7.65 -35.45
C ALA A 195 70.24 7.30 -36.61
N ALA A 196 71.30 6.52 -36.37
CA ALA A 196 72.18 6.02 -37.43
C ALA A 196 72.86 4.70 -37.03
N TYR A 197 73.35 3.97 -38.02
CA TYR A 197 74.09 2.72 -37.87
C TYR A 197 75.37 2.73 -38.71
N HIS A 198 76.47 2.28 -38.10
CA HIS A 198 77.78 2.10 -38.70
C HIS A 198 78.33 3.34 -39.46
N VAL A 199 78.14 4.52 -38.85
CA VAL A 199 78.74 5.78 -39.32
C VAL A 199 80.22 5.81 -38.90
N PRO A 200 81.17 6.10 -39.81
CA PRO A 200 82.58 6.26 -39.45
C PRO A 200 82.78 7.33 -38.36
N PRO A 201 83.61 7.09 -37.32
CA PRO A 201 83.74 7.98 -36.17
C PRO A 201 84.11 9.43 -36.51
N GLU A 202 84.94 9.61 -37.54
CA GLU A 202 85.36 10.92 -38.07
C GLU A 202 84.20 11.77 -38.63
N PHE A 203 83.08 11.14 -39.02
CA PHE A 203 81.91 11.83 -39.58
C PHE A 203 80.73 11.92 -38.60
N LEU A 204 80.75 11.16 -37.50
CA LEU A 204 79.65 11.07 -36.54
C LEU A 204 79.32 12.42 -35.87
N ALA A 205 80.34 13.19 -35.47
CA ALA A 205 80.15 14.50 -34.82
C ALA A 205 79.49 15.51 -35.78
N THR A 206 79.91 15.53 -37.05
CA THR A 206 79.35 16.42 -38.07
C THR A 206 77.92 16.02 -38.46
N LEU A 207 77.66 14.73 -38.64
CA LEU A 207 76.34 14.21 -39.04
C LEU A 207 75.28 14.29 -37.94
N SER A 208 75.68 14.18 -36.67
CA SER A 208 74.77 14.26 -35.52
C SER A 208 74.40 15.70 -35.12
N ALA A 209 75.23 16.69 -35.47
CA ALA A 209 75.08 18.07 -35.02
C ALA A 209 74.57 19.05 -36.10
N THR A 210 74.35 18.59 -37.33
CA THR A 210 73.99 19.46 -38.48
C THR A 210 72.54 19.21 -38.94
N PRO A 211 71.56 20.05 -38.54
CA PRO A 211 70.21 20.01 -39.09
C PRO A 211 70.20 20.43 -40.56
N LEU A 212 69.35 19.80 -41.37
CA LEU A 212 69.30 20.07 -42.82
C LEU A 212 68.10 20.96 -43.16
N PRO A 213 68.30 22.16 -43.73
CA PRO A 213 67.20 23.05 -44.13
C PRO A 213 66.41 22.47 -45.30
N LEU A 214 65.08 22.41 -45.17
CA LEU A 214 64.18 21.87 -46.20
C LEU A 214 64.03 22.75 -47.46
N LYS A 215 64.56 23.99 -47.47
CA LYS A 215 64.29 25.00 -48.51
C LYS A 215 65.46 25.38 -49.44
N GLU A 216 66.66 24.82 -49.27
CA GLU A 216 67.81 25.15 -50.14
C GLU A 216 67.97 24.16 -51.31
N GLN A 217 68.21 24.71 -52.51
CA GLN A 217 68.10 24.04 -53.81
C GLN A 217 69.05 22.84 -53.95
N GLY A 218 68.51 21.74 -54.45
CA GLY A 218 69.29 20.62 -55.01
C GLY A 218 68.92 19.24 -54.49
N LEU A 219 68.45 19.12 -53.24
CA LEU A 219 68.49 17.82 -52.59
C LEU A 219 67.18 17.07 -52.37
N PHE A 220 66.08 17.80 -52.27
CA PHE A 220 64.85 17.26 -51.67
C PHE A 220 63.58 17.53 -52.48
N LEU A 221 63.67 18.11 -53.67
CA LEU A 221 62.48 18.39 -54.49
C LEU A 221 61.77 17.07 -54.87
N SER A 222 62.50 16.08 -55.37
CA SER A 222 61.91 14.80 -55.78
C SER A 222 61.43 13.95 -54.60
N LEU A 223 62.11 13.95 -53.46
CA LEU A 223 61.72 13.10 -52.32
C LEU A 223 60.44 13.61 -51.63
N TRP A 224 60.32 14.93 -51.47
CA TRP A 224 59.17 15.55 -50.81
C TRP A 224 57.97 15.78 -51.77
N THR A 225 58.25 15.92 -53.08
CA THR A 225 57.22 16.18 -54.11
C THR A 225 56.79 14.90 -54.83
N GLU A 226 57.73 14.02 -55.21
CA GLU A 226 57.44 12.77 -55.94
C GLU A 226 57.25 11.56 -55.03
N ARG A 227 57.64 11.66 -53.74
CA ARG A 227 57.49 10.61 -52.70
C ARG A 227 58.10 9.25 -53.11
N ARG A 228 59.22 9.27 -53.82
CA ARG A 228 59.91 8.07 -54.33
C ARG A 228 61.38 8.01 -53.89
N PRO A 229 61.98 6.80 -53.83
CA PRO A 229 63.41 6.63 -53.62
C PRO A 229 64.26 7.39 -54.63
N VAL A 230 65.33 8.04 -54.15
CA VAL A 230 66.31 8.72 -55.01
C VAL A 230 67.67 8.09 -54.79
N HIS A 231 68.31 7.62 -55.85
CA HIS A 231 69.61 6.96 -55.76
C HIS A 231 70.62 7.50 -56.78
N SER A 232 71.90 7.37 -56.44
CA SER A 232 73.02 7.63 -57.33
C SER A 232 74.17 6.66 -57.05
N ASN A 233 74.85 6.24 -58.12
CA ASN A 233 76.07 5.44 -58.05
C ASN A 233 77.35 6.28 -58.25
N ASP A 234 77.19 7.59 -58.40
CA ASP A 234 78.26 8.59 -58.47
C ASP A 234 77.77 9.90 -57.83
N VAL A 235 77.62 9.88 -56.50
CA VAL A 235 77.05 11.00 -55.73
C VAL A 235 77.83 12.30 -55.96
N ALA A 236 79.15 12.21 -56.13
CA ALA A 236 80.02 13.38 -56.33
C ALA A 236 79.71 14.19 -57.60
N HIS A 237 79.15 13.54 -58.62
CA HIS A 237 78.84 14.15 -59.93
C HIS A 237 77.33 14.22 -60.23
N ASP A 238 76.48 13.82 -59.30
CA ASP A 238 75.02 13.85 -59.48
C ASP A 238 74.44 15.19 -59.04
N GLU A 239 73.80 15.90 -59.97
CA GLU A 239 73.21 17.23 -59.73
C GLU A 239 72.10 17.22 -58.65
N ARG A 240 71.52 16.04 -58.37
CA ARG A 240 70.51 15.83 -57.31
C ARG A 240 71.12 15.74 -55.90
N PHE A 241 72.45 15.66 -55.79
CA PHE A 241 73.18 15.56 -54.52
C PHE A 241 74.13 16.76 -54.31
N THR A 242 73.66 17.96 -54.59
CA THR A 242 74.48 19.19 -54.67
C THR A 242 74.70 19.94 -53.36
N HIS A 243 73.96 19.63 -52.28
CA HIS A 243 74.15 20.29 -50.98
C HIS A 243 75.54 20.03 -50.41
N ALA A 244 76.09 21.03 -49.71
CA ALA A 244 77.45 21.00 -49.17
C ALA A 244 77.74 19.73 -48.35
N MET A 245 76.76 19.23 -47.60
CA MET A 245 76.93 18.01 -46.80
C MET A 245 77.34 16.78 -47.62
N PHE A 246 76.81 16.55 -48.83
CA PHE A 246 77.10 15.33 -49.60
C PHE A 246 78.47 15.39 -50.26
N ARG A 247 78.94 16.62 -50.56
CA ARG A 247 80.29 16.88 -51.05
C ARG A 247 81.36 16.76 -49.96
N SER A 248 80.98 16.94 -48.71
CA SER A 248 81.89 16.80 -47.55
C SER A 248 82.24 15.34 -47.23
N PHE A 249 81.58 14.36 -47.85
CA PHE A 249 81.78 12.93 -47.60
C PHE A 249 82.18 12.20 -48.89
N PRO A 250 83.28 11.41 -48.92
CA PRO A 250 83.82 10.82 -50.15
C PRO A 250 83.09 9.57 -50.66
N HIS A 251 81.84 9.35 -50.23
CA HIS A 251 81.04 8.20 -50.63
C HIS A 251 80.71 8.18 -52.13
N GLN A 252 80.78 6.99 -52.72
CA GLN A 252 80.55 6.80 -54.15
C GLN A 252 79.06 6.67 -54.48
N SER A 253 78.30 5.93 -53.66
CA SER A 253 76.86 5.72 -53.89
C SER A 253 76.01 6.12 -52.70
N GLY A 254 74.81 6.62 -52.99
CA GLY A 254 73.85 7.09 -52.00
C GLY A 254 72.42 6.73 -52.41
N LEU A 255 71.61 6.35 -51.43
CA LEU A 255 70.20 6.03 -51.58
C LEU A 255 69.40 6.76 -50.50
N LEU A 256 68.48 7.62 -50.91
CA LEU A 256 67.54 8.31 -50.06
C LEU A 256 66.16 7.64 -50.17
N LEU A 257 65.58 7.29 -49.02
CA LEU A 257 64.26 6.67 -48.92
C LEU A 257 63.30 7.59 -48.14
N PRO A 258 62.13 7.96 -48.69
CA PRO A 258 61.16 8.79 -47.99
C PRO A 258 60.45 8.03 -46.86
N LEU A 259 60.19 8.70 -45.73
CA LEU A 259 59.26 8.22 -44.70
C LEU A 259 57.95 8.98 -44.85
N VAL A 260 56.89 8.30 -45.29
CA VAL A 260 55.58 8.91 -45.55
C VAL A 260 54.56 8.45 -44.52
N VAL A 261 53.82 9.39 -43.95
CA VAL A 261 52.69 9.16 -43.04
C VAL A 261 51.52 10.04 -43.45
N ASP A 262 50.35 9.46 -43.67
CA ASP A 262 49.13 10.17 -44.06
C ASP A 262 49.36 11.16 -45.23
N ASP A 263 50.06 10.70 -46.28
CA ASP A 263 50.45 11.50 -47.46
C ASP A 263 51.45 12.65 -47.20
N GLU A 264 51.95 12.82 -45.98
CA GLU A 264 53.02 13.76 -45.66
C GLU A 264 54.35 13.01 -45.48
N VAL A 265 55.41 13.53 -46.09
CA VAL A 265 56.75 13.06 -45.77
C VAL A 265 57.08 13.58 -44.38
N ILE A 266 57.48 12.71 -43.45
CA ILE A 266 57.82 13.08 -42.07
C ILE A 266 59.32 12.93 -41.78
N GLY A 267 60.08 12.51 -42.79
CA GLY A 267 61.51 12.26 -42.69
C GLY A 267 62.02 11.39 -43.85
N GLY A 268 63.21 10.82 -43.68
CA GLY A 268 63.78 9.87 -44.63
C GLY A 268 64.99 9.12 -44.09
N PHE A 269 65.31 8.00 -44.74
CA PHE A 269 66.57 7.29 -44.53
C PHE A 269 67.59 7.71 -45.58
N TYR A 270 68.85 7.81 -45.17
CA TYR A 270 69.98 7.93 -46.07
C TYR A 270 70.94 6.76 -45.90
N VAL A 271 71.13 6.00 -46.97
CA VAL A 271 71.91 4.77 -47.02
C VAL A 271 73.09 4.96 -47.97
N VAL A 272 74.29 4.60 -47.52
CA VAL A 272 75.56 5.03 -48.13
C VAL A 272 76.52 3.87 -48.36
N TRP A 273 77.22 3.91 -49.50
CA TRP A 273 78.39 3.09 -49.81
C TRP A 273 79.61 3.98 -50.01
N TRP A 274 80.63 3.84 -49.16
CA TRP A 274 81.80 4.72 -49.16
C TRP A 274 82.67 4.51 -50.39
N THR A 275 82.94 3.25 -50.76
CA THR A 275 83.89 2.91 -51.82
C THR A 275 83.24 2.23 -53.03
N THR A 276 82.04 1.67 -52.86
CA THR A 276 81.37 0.87 -53.89
C THR A 276 80.47 1.73 -54.77
N ARG A 277 80.60 1.59 -56.10
CA ARG A 277 79.67 2.15 -57.10
C ARG A 277 78.54 1.16 -57.36
N ARG A 278 77.41 1.34 -56.69
CA ARG A 278 76.27 0.42 -56.75
C ARG A 278 75.16 0.94 -57.65
N ARG A 279 74.71 0.10 -58.58
CA ARG A 279 73.48 0.32 -59.36
C ARG A 279 72.32 -0.42 -58.70
N PHE A 280 71.14 0.20 -58.69
CA PHE A 280 69.92 -0.37 -58.12
C PHE A 280 68.97 -0.82 -59.22
N ALA A 281 68.31 -1.96 -59.01
CA ALA A 281 67.26 -2.43 -59.91
C ALA A 281 65.88 -1.92 -59.48
N GLU A 282 64.97 -1.67 -60.43
CA GLU A 282 63.59 -1.25 -60.16
C GLU A 282 62.77 -2.24 -59.30
N ARG A 283 63.16 -3.51 -59.26
CA ARG A 283 62.53 -4.51 -58.37
C ARG A 283 62.93 -4.29 -56.91
N GLU A 284 64.20 -3.96 -56.68
CA GLU A 284 64.79 -3.73 -55.36
C GLU A 284 64.22 -2.45 -54.73
N LEU A 285 64.13 -1.37 -55.50
CA LEU A 285 63.56 -0.09 -55.04
C LEU A 285 62.10 -0.23 -54.60
N ARG A 286 61.27 -0.98 -55.35
CA ARG A 286 59.87 -1.26 -54.98
C ARG A 286 59.71 -2.08 -53.71
N GLY A 287 60.70 -2.91 -53.37
CA GLY A 287 60.72 -3.64 -52.10
C GLY A 287 60.93 -2.70 -50.90
N LEU A 288 61.76 -1.68 -51.07
CA LEU A 288 62.07 -0.69 -50.04
C LEU A 288 60.91 0.27 -49.75
N ASP A 289 60.09 0.61 -50.74
CA ASP A 289 58.88 1.43 -50.53
C ASP A 289 57.96 0.83 -49.46
N ARG A 290 57.74 -0.49 -49.50
CA ARG A 290 56.91 -1.20 -48.51
C ARG A 290 57.50 -1.14 -47.10
N VAL A 291 58.83 -1.17 -46.99
CA VAL A 291 59.53 -1.01 -45.71
C VAL A 291 59.29 0.39 -45.16
N CYS A 292 59.41 1.41 -46.01
CA CYS A 292 59.18 2.80 -45.65
C CYS A 292 57.73 3.09 -45.21
N GLU A 293 56.73 2.51 -45.90
CA GLU A 293 55.32 2.60 -45.51
C GLU A 293 55.07 2.02 -44.10
N GLN A 294 55.64 0.85 -43.82
CA GLN A 294 55.47 0.18 -42.53
C GLN A 294 56.12 0.96 -41.37
N VAL A 295 57.29 1.55 -41.62
CA VAL A 295 57.95 2.44 -40.64
C VAL A 295 57.14 3.72 -40.44
N GLY A 296 56.53 4.26 -41.50
CA GLY A 296 55.60 5.38 -41.40
C GLY A 296 54.42 5.08 -40.46
N PHE A 297 53.75 3.94 -40.65
CA PHE A 297 52.63 3.52 -39.78
C PHE A 297 53.03 3.44 -38.30
N PHE A 298 54.22 2.94 -38.00
CA PHE A 298 54.74 2.89 -36.64
C PHE A 298 54.94 4.27 -36.01
N LEU A 299 55.58 5.19 -36.74
CA LEU A 299 55.82 6.55 -36.27
C LEU A 299 54.49 7.28 -35.98
N ARG A 300 53.46 7.04 -36.79
CA ARG A 300 52.10 7.54 -36.55
C ARG A 300 51.54 7.04 -35.21
N ASN A 301 51.62 5.73 -34.97
CA ASN A 301 51.08 5.13 -33.75
C ASN A 301 51.83 5.59 -32.49
N ALA A 302 53.16 5.69 -32.56
CA ALA A 302 53.97 6.20 -31.44
C ALA A 302 53.59 7.64 -31.07
N ARG A 303 53.38 8.51 -32.07
CA ARG A 303 52.96 9.91 -31.86
C ARG A 303 51.56 10.02 -31.26
N LEU A 304 50.61 9.22 -31.76
CA LEU A 304 49.25 9.18 -31.22
C LEU A 304 49.22 8.68 -29.77
N TYR A 305 50.03 7.68 -29.44
CA TYR A 305 50.14 7.15 -28.08
C TYR A 305 50.71 8.20 -27.11
N GLU A 306 51.78 8.91 -27.50
CA GLU A 306 52.37 9.97 -26.67
C GLU A 306 51.36 11.11 -26.39
N GLN A 307 50.58 11.50 -27.40
CA GLN A 307 49.52 12.49 -27.24
C GLN A 307 48.39 11.98 -26.32
N ALA A 308 47.97 10.74 -26.49
CA ALA A 308 46.95 10.11 -25.63
C ALA A 308 47.40 10.03 -24.17
N GLU A 309 48.67 9.70 -23.94
CA GLU A 309 49.24 9.58 -22.59
C GLU A 309 49.37 10.95 -21.90
N ARG A 310 49.79 12.00 -22.63
CA ARG A 310 49.78 13.39 -22.12
C ARG A 310 48.36 13.84 -21.74
N ASN A 311 47.37 13.55 -22.58
CA ASN A 311 45.97 13.86 -22.29
C ASN A 311 45.43 13.10 -21.07
N ARG A 312 45.77 11.81 -20.96
CA ARG A 312 45.39 10.97 -19.81
C ARG A 312 45.95 11.52 -18.50
N GLN A 313 47.21 11.93 -18.50
CA GLN A 313 47.86 12.52 -17.33
C GLN A 313 47.21 13.86 -16.94
N ARG A 314 46.90 14.72 -17.91
CA ARG A 314 46.20 15.99 -17.70
C ARG A 314 44.81 15.80 -17.09
N LEU A 315 44.04 14.84 -17.60
CA LEU A 315 42.71 14.51 -17.08
C LEU A 315 42.76 13.98 -15.65
N LYS A 316 43.78 13.17 -15.31
CA LYS A 316 43.96 12.63 -13.96
C LYS A 316 44.14 13.76 -12.93
N VAL A 317 45.02 14.72 -13.24
CA VAL A 317 45.30 15.87 -12.37
C VAL A 317 44.04 16.73 -12.17
N LEU A 318 43.30 17.03 -13.24
CA LEU A 318 42.07 17.81 -13.16
C LEU A 318 40.97 17.08 -12.38
N ASN A 319 40.81 15.76 -12.55
CA ASN A 319 39.82 14.97 -11.84
C ASN A 319 40.13 14.88 -10.34
N ASP A 320 41.41 14.75 -9.96
CA ASP A 320 41.82 14.76 -8.55
C ASP A 320 41.50 16.10 -7.88
N VAL A 321 41.71 17.22 -8.57
CA VAL A 321 41.36 18.55 -8.04
C VAL A 321 39.85 18.76 -8.01
N SER A 322 39.12 18.36 -9.06
CA SER A 322 37.66 18.43 -9.11
C SER A 322 37.02 17.65 -7.95
N ARG A 323 37.54 16.46 -7.60
CA ARG A 323 37.07 15.68 -6.44
C ARG A 323 37.28 16.39 -5.10
N ARG A 324 38.43 17.05 -4.91
CA ARG A 324 38.71 17.83 -3.69
C ARG A 324 37.78 19.04 -3.58
N LEU A 325 37.58 19.76 -4.69
CA LEU A 325 36.67 20.91 -4.74
C LEU A 325 35.20 20.49 -4.53
N ALA A 326 34.80 19.33 -5.03
CA ALA A 326 33.43 18.82 -4.89
C ALA A 326 33.05 18.42 -3.45
N ALA A 327 34.04 18.12 -2.60
CA ALA A 327 33.84 17.69 -1.22
C ALA A 327 33.61 18.84 -0.23
N VAL A 328 33.94 20.07 -0.63
CA VAL A 328 33.82 21.26 0.23
C VAL A 328 32.52 21.98 -0.07
N HIS A 329 31.78 22.34 0.98
CA HIS A 329 30.47 23.00 0.87
C HIS A 329 30.47 24.46 1.34
N ASP A 330 31.53 24.88 2.04
CA ASP A 330 31.69 26.27 2.45
C ASP A 330 32.38 27.09 1.35
N PRO A 331 31.72 28.14 0.80
CA PRO A 331 32.34 29.09 -0.13
C PRO A 331 33.74 29.60 0.26
N GLU A 332 34.00 29.91 1.53
CA GLU A 332 35.33 30.43 1.92
C GLU A 332 36.42 29.36 1.88
N GLU A 333 36.08 28.15 2.31
CA GLU A 333 36.97 26.99 2.28
C GLU A 333 37.25 26.56 0.82
N VAL A 334 36.21 26.56 -0.04
CA VAL A 334 36.36 26.29 -1.50
C VAL A 334 37.36 27.27 -2.12
N LEU A 335 37.21 28.57 -1.87
CA LEU A 335 38.11 29.59 -2.42
C LEU A 335 39.56 29.38 -1.97
N THR A 336 39.77 28.98 -0.72
CA THR A 336 41.09 28.69 -0.16
C THR A 336 41.73 27.46 -0.80
N VAL A 337 40.96 26.38 -1.02
CA VAL A 337 41.44 25.18 -1.72
C VAL A 337 41.84 25.52 -3.15
N ILE A 338 41.04 26.34 -3.86
CA ILE A 338 41.33 26.73 -5.26
C ILE A 338 42.69 27.42 -5.38
N VAL A 339 42.98 28.42 -4.53
CA VAL A 339 44.24 29.17 -4.64
C VAL A 339 45.46 28.30 -4.30
N ASN A 340 45.34 27.43 -3.30
CA ASN A 340 46.42 26.51 -2.93
C ASN A 340 46.69 25.47 -4.03
N GLU A 341 45.64 24.94 -4.66
CA GLU A 341 45.77 24.01 -5.77
C GLU A 341 46.35 24.69 -7.01
N ALA A 342 45.97 25.95 -7.29
CA ALA A 342 46.53 26.72 -8.39
C ALA A 342 48.04 26.92 -8.27
N ALA A 343 48.52 27.30 -7.07
CA ALA A 343 49.96 27.43 -6.79
C ALA A 343 50.69 26.08 -6.95
N ARG A 344 50.12 25.00 -6.40
CA ARG A 344 50.70 23.65 -6.45
C ARG A 344 50.83 23.10 -7.87
N LEU A 345 49.83 23.33 -8.72
CA LEU A 345 49.73 22.73 -10.05
C LEU A 345 50.80 23.23 -11.04
N VAL A 346 51.20 24.50 -10.93
CA VAL A 346 52.25 25.08 -11.78
C VAL A 346 53.56 25.30 -11.03
N GLY A 347 53.66 24.85 -9.78
CA GLY A 347 54.85 25.01 -8.94
C GLY A 347 55.22 26.49 -8.77
N ALA A 348 54.24 27.29 -8.33
CA ALA A 348 54.40 28.72 -8.12
C ALA A 348 54.31 29.07 -6.63
N GLU A 349 54.95 30.17 -6.24
CA GLU A 349 55.10 30.57 -4.84
C GLU A 349 53.89 31.32 -4.28
N ALA A 350 53.08 31.96 -5.14
CA ALA A 350 51.93 32.73 -4.68
C ALA A 350 50.74 32.60 -5.64
N ALA A 351 49.53 32.50 -5.08
CA ALA A 351 48.29 32.50 -5.85
C ALA A 351 47.19 33.29 -5.15
N GLY A 352 46.26 33.83 -5.94
CA GLY A 352 45.27 34.76 -5.47
C GLY A 352 44.05 34.83 -6.36
N LEU A 353 42.87 34.86 -5.75
CA LEU A 353 41.59 34.84 -6.43
C LEU A 353 40.81 36.12 -6.13
N ARG A 354 40.35 36.81 -7.17
CA ARG A 354 39.42 37.94 -7.05
C ARG A 354 38.07 37.61 -7.68
N LEU A 355 37.00 38.01 -7.02
CA LEU A 355 35.62 37.83 -7.47
C LEU A 355 35.04 39.18 -7.88
N LEU A 356 34.19 39.17 -8.90
CA LEU A 356 33.47 40.35 -9.37
C LEU A 356 32.26 40.61 -8.45
N ASP A 357 32.17 41.82 -7.91
CA ASP A 357 31.06 42.34 -7.11
C ASP A 357 30.65 43.71 -7.68
N GLY A 358 29.54 43.75 -8.43
CA GLY A 358 29.18 44.89 -9.27
C GLY A 358 30.25 45.16 -10.33
N ASP A 359 30.79 46.38 -10.34
CA ASP A 359 31.85 46.82 -11.26
C ASP A 359 33.28 46.68 -10.68
N ASP A 360 33.41 46.06 -9.51
CA ASP A 360 34.66 45.98 -8.77
C ASP A 360 35.11 44.53 -8.52
N LEU A 361 36.42 44.32 -8.44
CA LEU A 361 37.05 43.05 -8.08
C LEU A 361 37.47 43.05 -6.63
N VAL A 362 36.83 42.17 -5.85
CA VAL A 362 37.08 41.97 -4.42
C VAL A 362 37.99 40.77 -4.22
N VAL A 363 38.87 40.82 -3.23
CA VAL A 363 39.69 39.65 -2.84
C VAL A 363 38.78 38.55 -2.31
N GLY A 364 38.80 37.37 -2.94
CA GLY A 364 38.08 36.20 -2.48
C GLY A 364 38.92 35.32 -1.56
N ALA A 365 40.07 34.86 -2.05
CA ALA A 365 41.07 34.13 -1.27
C ALA A 365 42.48 34.38 -1.82
N ARG A 366 43.50 34.09 -1.02
CA ARG A 366 44.90 34.25 -1.38
C ARG A 366 45.79 33.35 -0.54
N THR A 367 46.93 32.93 -1.08
CA THR A 367 48.00 32.32 -0.28
C THR A 367 48.66 33.38 0.61
N GLU A 368 49.44 32.95 1.61
CA GLU A 368 50.13 33.84 2.52
C GLU A 368 51.11 34.76 1.78
N GLU A 369 51.86 34.20 0.83
CA GLU A 369 52.82 34.89 -0.03
C GLU A 369 52.16 35.90 -0.99
N ALA A 370 50.88 35.71 -1.31
CA ALA A 370 50.11 36.63 -2.14
C ALA A 370 49.55 37.84 -1.35
N ALA A 371 49.69 37.87 -0.01
CA ALA A 371 49.13 38.92 0.83
C ALA A 371 49.65 40.33 0.50
N ALA A 372 50.95 40.44 0.21
CA ALA A 372 51.59 41.71 -0.16
C ALA A 372 51.13 42.23 -1.53
N VAL A 373 50.81 41.33 -2.46
CA VAL A 373 50.38 41.67 -3.83
C VAL A 373 48.88 41.98 -3.89
N MET A 374 48.09 41.37 -3.02
CA MET A 374 46.65 41.59 -2.91
C MET A 374 46.27 42.44 -1.71
N SER A 375 47.07 43.47 -1.39
CA SER A 375 46.86 44.34 -0.23
C SER A 375 45.61 45.23 -0.35
N ARG A 376 45.19 45.59 -1.57
CA ARG A 376 43.95 46.37 -1.81
C ARG A 376 42.71 45.47 -1.80
N PRO A 377 41.71 45.71 -0.93
CA PRO A 377 40.52 44.87 -0.83
C PRO A 377 39.61 44.95 -2.06
N ARG A 378 39.49 46.14 -2.68
CA ARG A 378 38.73 46.38 -3.92
C ARG A 378 39.58 47.09 -4.97
N ILE A 379 39.39 46.71 -6.23
CA ILE A 379 39.98 47.37 -7.41
C ILE A 379 38.95 47.38 -8.55
N LYS A 380 39.03 48.34 -9.48
CA LYS A 380 38.14 48.41 -10.64
C LYS A 380 38.53 47.40 -11.73
N VAL A 381 37.55 46.96 -12.51
CA VAL A 381 37.81 46.17 -13.73
C VAL A 381 38.65 47.00 -14.71
N GLY A 382 39.69 46.39 -15.29
CA GLY A 382 40.66 47.06 -16.19
C GLY A 382 41.79 47.86 -15.50
N GLU A 383 41.72 48.12 -14.19
CA GLU A 383 42.72 48.94 -13.46
C GLU A 383 44.07 48.23 -13.26
N SER A 384 44.07 46.89 -13.25
CA SER A 384 45.25 46.04 -12.98
C SER A 384 45.31 44.84 -13.93
N LEU A 385 46.39 44.06 -13.87
CA LEU A 385 46.51 42.81 -14.64
C LEU A 385 45.34 41.86 -14.37
N SER A 386 44.94 41.69 -13.10
CA SER A 386 43.73 40.97 -12.70
C SER A 386 42.46 41.59 -13.29
N GLY A 387 42.39 42.93 -13.33
CA GLY A 387 41.30 43.67 -13.96
C GLY A 387 41.21 43.42 -15.47
N ARG A 388 42.34 43.29 -16.17
CA ARG A 388 42.37 42.98 -17.60
C ARG A 388 41.97 41.56 -17.92
N VAL A 389 42.32 40.59 -17.07
CA VAL A 389 41.83 39.21 -17.23
C VAL A 389 40.30 39.20 -17.25
N VAL A 390 39.67 39.97 -16.35
CA VAL A 390 38.21 40.09 -16.31
C VAL A 390 37.65 40.88 -17.50
N ALA A 391 38.28 42.01 -17.85
CA ALA A 391 37.83 42.88 -18.95
C ALA A 391 37.93 42.21 -20.33
N THR A 392 39.00 41.47 -20.58
CA THR A 392 39.22 40.73 -21.85
C THR A 392 38.57 39.35 -21.85
N GLY A 393 38.22 38.86 -20.67
CA GLY A 393 37.78 37.49 -20.44
C GLY A 393 38.81 36.45 -20.82
N SER A 394 40.09 36.77 -21.07
CA SER A 394 41.10 35.84 -21.60
C SER A 394 42.34 35.75 -20.71
N PRO A 395 43.12 34.65 -20.76
CA PRO A 395 44.36 34.55 -19.99
C PRO A 395 45.34 35.68 -20.29
N VAL A 396 45.96 36.24 -19.25
CA VAL A 396 47.01 37.26 -19.36
C VAL A 396 48.29 36.69 -18.75
N VAL A 397 49.34 36.61 -19.56
CA VAL A 397 50.67 36.15 -19.15
C VAL A 397 51.65 37.31 -19.20
N VAL A 398 52.49 37.42 -18.17
CA VAL A 398 53.61 38.35 -18.07
C VAL A 398 54.82 37.58 -17.56
N GLU A 399 55.85 37.46 -18.39
CA GLU A 399 57.07 36.72 -18.01
C GLU A 399 57.91 37.50 -17.01
N ASP A 400 58.00 38.82 -17.19
CA ASP A 400 58.68 39.74 -16.27
C ASP A 400 57.82 40.99 -16.01
N LEU A 401 57.27 41.05 -14.80
CA LEU A 401 56.42 42.11 -14.28
C LEU A 401 57.19 43.42 -14.11
N ALA A 402 58.52 43.39 -13.93
CA ALA A 402 59.33 44.61 -13.87
C ALA A 402 59.29 45.34 -15.22
N ALA A 403 59.40 44.59 -16.32
CA ALA A 403 59.39 45.11 -17.69
C ALA A 403 57.98 45.49 -18.21
N ASP A 404 56.90 45.01 -17.58
CA ASP A 404 55.53 45.26 -18.04
C ASP A 404 55.01 46.67 -17.70
N THR A 405 54.72 47.49 -18.71
CA THR A 405 54.23 48.87 -18.53
C THR A 405 52.73 49.04 -18.74
N ARG A 406 51.96 47.94 -18.86
CA ARG A 406 50.57 47.99 -19.35
C ARG A 406 49.55 48.53 -18.35
N HIS A 407 49.96 48.83 -17.10
CA HIS A 407 49.10 49.28 -15.99
C HIS A 407 49.86 50.18 -15.01
N ASP A 408 49.13 50.82 -14.09
CA ASP A 408 49.71 51.64 -13.03
C ASP A 408 50.76 50.83 -12.21
N PRO A 409 52.01 51.31 -12.12
CA PRO A 409 53.07 50.72 -11.30
C PRO A 409 52.66 50.45 -9.85
N ALA A 410 51.71 51.20 -9.30
CA ALA A 410 51.18 51.01 -7.96
C ALA A 410 50.53 49.62 -7.74
N HIS A 411 50.00 48.97 -8.80
CA HIS A 411 49.41 47.63 -8.70
C HIS A 411 50.44 46.50 -8.71
N LYS A 412 51.68 46.76 -9.16
CA LYS A 412 52.76 45.76 -9.17
C LYS A 412 53.83 46.00 -8.10
N ARG A 413 53.81 47.15 -7.41
CA ARG A 413 54.79 47.49 -6.36
C ARG A 413 54.93 46.40 -5.29
N GLY A 414 53.82 45.92 -4.73
CA GLY A 414 53.85 44.86 -3.70
C GLY A 414 54.35 43.50 -4.21
N ALA A 415 54.20 43.20 -5.51
CA ALA A 415 54.78 42.02 -6.13
C ALA A 415 56.30 42.14 -6.32
N LEU A 416 56.75 43.29 -6.82
CA LEU A 416 58.17 43.56 -7.05
C LEU A 416 58.98 43.61 -5.75
N GLU A 417 58.42 44.18 -4.67
CA GLU A 417 59.05 44.20 -3.33
C GLU A 417 59.26 42.79 -2.75
N GLN A 418 58.46 41.81 -3.17
CA GLN A 418 58.56 40.40 -2.76
C GLN A 418 59.31 39.53 -3.78
N GLY A 419 59.87 40.12 -4.84
CA GLY A 419 60.59 39.41 -5.90
C GLY A 419 59.70 38.58 -6.82
N LEU A 420 58.38 38.83 -6.84
CA LEU A 420 57.42 38.16 -7.71
C LEU A 420 57.42 38.85 -9.08
N LEU A 421 58.10 38.25 -10.05
CA LEU A 421 58.27 38.83 -11.39
C LEU A 421 57.43 38.11 -12.45
N GLY A 422 57.17 36.81 -12.35
CA GLY A 422 56.25 36.14 -13.28
C GLY A 422 54.79 36.30 -12.84
N PHE A 423 53.87 36.50 -13.79
CA PHE A 423 52.42 36.55 -13.55
C PHE A 423 51.65 35.78 -14.63
N ILE A 424 50.68 34.99 -14.19
CA ILE A 424 49.62 34.46 -15.03
C ILE A 424 48.27 34.67 -14.35
N GLY A 425 47.34 35.27 -15.07
CA GLY A 425 45.97 35.44 -14.64
C GLY A 425 45.01 34.76 -15.62
N VAL A 426 44.11 33.94 -15.10
CA VAL A 426 43.10 33.21 -15.89
C VAL A 426 41.68 33.59 -15.40
N PRO A 427 40.72 33.75 -16.32
CA PRO A 427 39.37 34.19 -16.00
C PRO A 427 38.59 33.06 -15.32
N LEU A 428 37.80 33.39 -14.29
CA LEU A 428 36.76 32.50 -13.77
C LEU A 428 35.48 32.77 -14.57
N ARG A 429 34.96 31.76 -15.26
CA ARG A 429 33.80 31.92 -16.15
C ARG A 429 32.64 31.04 -15.69
N ALA A 430 31.46 31.63 -15.54
CA ALA A 430 30.20 30.92 -15.30
C ALA A 430 29.16 31.43 -16.30
N ASP A 431 28.43 30.53 -16.95
CA ASP A 431 27.39 30.85 -17.95
C ASP A 431 27.81 31.88 -19.01
N GLY A 432 29.04 31.75 -19.51
CA GLY A 432 29.58 32.65 -20.53
C GLY A 432 29.96 34.06 -20.03
N ARG A 433 29.85 34.34 -18.73
CA ARG A 433 30.27 35.61 -18.09
C ARG A 433 31.49 35.41 -17.21
N THR A 434 32.40 36.38 -17.20
CA THR A 434 33.57 36.36 -16.31
C THR A 434 33.15 36.82 -14.91
N THR A 435 33.18 35.92 -13.93
CA THR A 435 32.78 36.14 -12.53
C THR A 435 33.96 36.48 -11.62
N GLY A 436 35.19 36.41 -12.13
CA GLY A 436 36.40 36.72 -11.38
C GLY A 436 37.67 36.35 -12.12
N THR A 437 38.78 36.32 -11.40
CA THR A 437 40.11 35.96 -11.92
C THR A 437 40.90 35.19 -10.88
N LEU A 438 41.59 34.15 -11.34
CA LEU A 438 42.56 33.38 -10.59
C LEU A 438 43.97 33.77 -11.08
N ASN A 439 44.79 34.26 -10.18
CA ASN A 439 46.11 34.78 -10.46
C ASN A 439 47.17 33.91 -9.78
N VAL A 440 48.28 33.69 -10.48
CA VAL A 440 49.45 32.98 -9.98
C VAL A 440 50.69 33.83 -10.24
N TYR A 441 51.60 33.85 -9.28
CA TYR A 441 52.82 34.65 -9.30
C TYR A 441 54.04 33.76 -9.00
N THR A 442 55.16 34.03 -9.67
CA THR A 442 56.42 33.30 -9.44
C THR A 442 57.57 34.19 -9.04
N LYS A 443 58.49 33.67 -8.21
CA LYS A 443 59.74 34.34 -7.86
C LYS A 443 60.68 34.32 -9.07
N GLY A 444 61.02 35.50 -9.59
CA GLY A 444 61.81 35.62 -10.82
C GLY A 444 60.99 35.53 -12.11
N ALA A 445 61.60 35.95 -13.22
CA ALA A 445 60.98 35.93 -14.54
C ALA A 445 60.82 34.49 -15.03
N ARG A 446 59.65 34.13 -15.56
CA ARG A 446 59.34 32.76 -15.99
C ARG A 446 58.57 32.76 -17.30
N HIS A 447 59.03 31.94 -18.23
CA HIS A 447 58.27 31.59 -19.43
C HIS A 447 57.28 30.47 -19.09
N PHE A 448 55.98 30.77 -19.17
CA PHE A 448 54.90 29.80 -18.92
C PHE A 448 54.60 29.00 -20.18
N GLN A 449 54.66 27.67 -20.08
CA GLN A 449 54.40 26.79 -21.21
C GLN A 449 52.90 26.78 -21.55
N PRO A 450 52.53 26.55 -22.83
CA PRO A 450 51.12 26.44 -23.23
C PRO A 450 50.30 25.44 -22.41
N ASP A 451 50.91 24.33 -22.01
CA ASP A 451 50.27 23.29 -21.18
C ASP A 451 49.96 23.80 -19.76
N GLU A 452 50.79 24.66 -19.18
CA GLU A 452 50.57 25.26 -17.86
C GLU A 452 49.42 26.27 -17.87
N ILE A 453 49.37 27.11 -18.92
CA ILE A 453 48.28 28.06 -19.14
C ILE A 453 46.96 27.31 -19.31
N ALA A 454 46.98 26.24 -20.10
CA ALA A 454 45.80 25.43 -20.39
C ALA A 454 45.32 24.64 -19.16
N LEU A 455 46.23 24.22 -18.28
CA LEU A 455 45.91 23.54 -17.03
C LEU A 455 45.33 24.51 -15.98
N LEU A 456 45.91 25.71 -15.82
CA LEU A 456 45.34 26.75 -14.96
C LEU A 456 43.98 27.25 -15.45
N SER A 457 43.79 27.38 -16.76
CA SER A 457 42.50 27.75 -17.34
C SER A 457 41.43 26.68 -17.04
N ALA A 458 41.76 25.40 -17.21
CA ALA A 458 40.86 24.31 -16.87
C ALA A 458 40.54 24.25 -15.36
N LEU A 459 41.52 24.55 -14.49
CA LEU A 459 41.28 24.72 -13.05
C LEU A 459 40.32 25.88 -12.77
N ALA A 460 40.51 27.02 -13.44
CA ALA A 460 39.66 28.20 -13.28
C ALA A 460 38.21 27.92 -13.68
N ASP A 461 37.99 27.14 -14.75
CA ASP A 461 36.66 26.68 -15.15
C ASP A 461 36.02 25.79 -14.06
N GLN A 462 36.77 24.84 -13.51
CA GLN A 462 36.29 23.97 -12.42
C GLN A 462 36.04 24.76 -11.12
N ALA A 463 36.91 25.72 -10.81
CA ALA A 463 36.80 26.61 -9.66
C ALA A 463 35.52 27.45 -9.75
N SER A 464 35.21 27.99 -10.93
CA SER A 464 33.99 28.76 -11.16
C SER A 464 32.73 27.94 -10.83
N LEU A 465 32.65 26.71 -11.34
CA LEU A 465 31.56 25.78 -11.04
C LEU A 465 31.46 25.44 -9.55
N ALA A 466 32.59 25.22 -8.88
CA ALA A 466 32.61 24.90 -7.45
C ALA A 466 32.14 26.08 -6.59
N ILE A 467 32.58 27.31 -6.91
CA ILE A 467 32.18 28.54 -6.21
C ILE A 467 30.67 28.77 -6.37
N GLU A 468 30.15 28.61 -7.58
CA GLU A 468 28.72 28.75 -7.85
C GLU A 468 27.89 27.70 -7.11
N LYS A 469 28.32 26.44 -7.14
CA LYS A 469 27.67 25.35 -6.40
C LYS A 469 27.65 25.63 -4.89
N ALA A 470 28.76 26.08 -4.31
CA ALA A 470 28.85 26.39 -2.89
C ALA A 470 27.92 27.57 -2.51
N ARG A 471 27.83 28.60 -3.36
CA ARG A 471 26.89 29.72 -3.17
C ARG A 471 25.43 29.27 -3.23
N LEU A 472 25.06 28.49 -4.25
CA LEU A 472 23.70 27.95 -4.40
C LEU A 472 23.32 27.02 -3.24
N PHE A 473 24.24 26.18 -2.79
CA PHE A 473 24.02 25.30 -1.66
C PHE A 473 23.75 26.10 -0.37
N ARG A 474 24.58 27.11 -0.07
CA ARG A 474 24.38 28.00 1.09
C ARG A 474 23.02 28.70 1.03
N ALA A 475 22.66 29.28 -0.11
CA ALA A 475 21.38 29.95 -0.30
C ALA A 475 20.18 28.99 -0.12
N THR A 476 20.33 27.73 -0.58
CA THR A 476 19.30 26.69 -0.42
C THR A 476 19.15 26.28 1.04
N ASP A 477 20.25 26.08 1.76
CA ASP A 477 20.22 25.68 3.17
C ASP A 477 19.66 26.79 4.07
N GLU A 478 20.03 28.05 3.81
CA GLU A 478 19.44 29.22 4.48
C GLU A 478 17.93 29.32 4.23
N SER A 479 17.50 29.11 2.97
CA SER A 479 16.08 29.11 2.61
C SER A 479 15.33 27.97 3.30
N ARG A 480 15.91 26.77 3.38
CA ARG A 480 15.32 25.62 4.09
C ARG A 480 15.19 25.90 5.58
N ALA A 481 16.24 26.40 6.23
CA ALA A 481 16.21 26.76 7.66
C ALA A 481 15.19 27.88 7.96
N LEU A 482 14.97 28.81 7.03
CA LEU A 482 13.92 29.81 7.15
C LEU A 482 12.52 29.19 7.04
N LEU A 483 12.29 28.32 6.05
CA LEU A 483 11.02 27.61 5.87
C LEU A 483 10.67 26.73 7.08
N GLU A 484 11.65 26.03 7.67
CA GLU A 484 11.46 25.25 8.91
C GLU A 484 11.03 26.14 10.07
N ARG A 485 11.70 27.28 10.28
CA ARG A 485 11.32 28.25 11.32
C ARG A 485 9.93 28.85 11.09
N LEU A 486 9.58 29.17 9.85
CA LEU A 486 8.24 29.64 9.47
C LEU A 486 7.17 28.56 9.71
N SER A 487 7.46 27.31 9.37
CA SER A 487 6.56 26.17 9.61
C SER A 487 6.33 25.95 11.11
N HIS A 488 7.40 25.95 11.92
CA HIS A 488 7.29 25.86 13.38
C HIS A 488 6.47 27.03 13.97
N ALA A 489 6.64 28.24 13.46
CA ALA A 489 5.82 29.38 13.84
C ALA A 489 4.34 29.17 13.49
N ALA A 490 4.03 28.68 12.29
CA ALA A 490 2.67 28.37 11.86
C ALA A 490 2.01 27.31 12.75
N ILE A 491 2.73 26.21 13.07
CA ILE A 491 2.26 25.16 13.97
C ILE A 491 1.93 25.73 15.36
N ARG A 492 2.78 26.61 15.91
CA ARG A 492 2.49 27.28 17.20
C ARG A 492 1.22 28.12 17.14
N MET A 493 1.01 28.88 16.06
CA MET A 493 -0.23 29.64 15.86
C MET A 493 -1.46 28.73 15.71
N GLN A 494 -1.30 27.51 15.21
CA GLN A 494 -2.40 26.54 15.10
C GLN A 494 -2.65 25.75 16.39
N SER A 495 -1.72 25.75 17.34
CA SER A 495 -1.77 24.87 18.51
C SER A 495 -2.76 25.28 19.62
N SER A 496 -3.10 26.57 19.73
CA SER A 496 -4.15 27.09 20.63
C SER A 496 -5.35 27.51 19.82
N TRP A 497 -6.58 27.41 20.36
CA TRP A 497 -7.78 28.01 19.75
C TRP A 497 -8.07 29.41 20.26
N ASP A 498 -7.36 29.85 21.30
CA ASP A 498 -7.53 31.17 21.90
C ASP A 498 -6.92 32.24 21.00
N ARG A 499 -7.72 33.28 20.72
CA ARG A 499 -7.31 34.37 19.82
C ARG A 499 -6.06 35.10 20.33
N ARG A 500 -5.91 35.28 21.64
CA ARG A 500 -4.77 36.01 22.23
C ARG A 500 -3.49 35.20 22.09
N ASP A 501 -3.54 33.91 22.39
CA ASP A 501 -2.39 33.00 22.23
C ASP A 501 -1.89 32.98 20.77
N ARG A 502 -2.81 32.94 19.79
CA ARG A 502 -2.46 32.97 18.36
C ARG A 502 -1.77 34.28 17.96
N LEU A 503 -2.28 35.40 18.45
CA LEU A 503 -1.71 36.74 18.21
C LEU A 503 -0.31 36.87 18.84
N ASP A 504 -0.14 36.39 20.07
CA ASP A 504 1.15 36.42 20.77
C ASP A 504 2.18 35.51 20.08
N ALA A 505 1.78 34.31 19.65
CA ALA A 505 2.62 33.41 18.88
C ALA A 505 3.06 34.02 17.53
N PHE A 506 2.17 34.80 16.89
CA PHE A 506 2.50 35.54 15.67
C PHE A 506 3.50 36.66 15.92
N VAL A 507 3.28 37.51 16.93
CA VAL A 507 4.20 38.60 17.27
C VAL A 507 5.59 38.04 17.60
N GLN A 508 5.66 36.94 18.35
CA GLN A 508 6.91 36.27 18.66
C GLN A 508 7.59 35.70 17.41
N ALA A 509 6.83 35.10 16.49
CA ALA A 509 7.37 34.58 15.24
C ALA A 509 7.91 35.69 14.32
N ALA A 510 7.20 36.81 14.19
CA ALA A 510 7.64 37.95 13.40
C ALA A 510 8.93 38.58 13.97
N ARG A 511 9.13 38.51 15.30
CA ARG A 511 10.38 38.87 15.98
C ARG A 511 11.51 37.88 15.71
N ASP A 512 11.31 36.61 16.05
CA ASP A 512 12.39 35.61 16.10
C ASP A 512 12.78 35.07 14.71
N VAL A 513 11.81 35.00 13.79
CA VAL A 513 12.03 34.40 12.46
C VAL A 513 12.38 35.46 11.43
N VAL A 514 11.63 36.57 11.41
CA VAL A 514 11.77 37.62 10.39
C VAL A 514 12.64 38.79 10.86
N GLY A 515 12.73 39.03 12.17
CA GLY A 515 13.60 40.05 12.76
C GLY A 515 12.96 41.42 12.94
N PHE A 516 11.63 41.51 13.04
CA PHE A 516 10.93 42.77 13.32
C PHE A 516 10.85 43.07 14.81
N ASP A 517 11.24 44.28 15.23
CA ASP A 517 11.18 44.64 16.66
C ASP A 517 9.74 44.88 17.13
N ARG A 518 8.97 45.59 16.30
CA ARG A 518 7.60 46.01 16.59
C ARG A 518 6.66 45.47 15.53
N VAL A 519 5.56 44.88 15.99
CA VAL A 519 4.54 44.25 15.16
C VAL A 519 3.18 44.59 15.76
N ASP A 520 2.32 45.17 14.94
CA ASP A 520 0.99 45.63 15.33
C ASP A 520 -0.05 44.95 14.42
N VAL A 521 -1.01 44.25 15.02
CA VAL A 521 -2.06 43.54 14.29
C VAL A 521 -3.37 44.30 14.41
N PHE A 522 -3.93 44.69 13.28
CA PHE A 522 -5.22 45.35 13.18
C PHE A 522 -6.25 44.40 12.57
N LEU A 523 -7.44 44.31 13.15
CA LEU A 523 -8.56 43.53 12.63
C LEU A 523 -9.70 44.43 12.20
N LEU A 524 -10.39 44.01 11.14
CA LEU A 524 -11.53 44.73 10.60
C LEU A 524 -12.74 44.60 11.54
N THR A 525 -13.45 45.70 11.78
CA THR A 525 -14.72 45.71 12.51
C THR A 525 -15.81 44.95 11.74
N ALA A 526 -16.85 44.52 12.44
CA ALA A 526 -17.95 43.74 11.84
C ALA A 526 -18.71 44.49 10.72
N ASP A 527 -18.76 45.83 10.80
CA ASP A 527 -19.34 46.71 9.78
C ASP A 527 -18.38 47.00 8.61
N GLY A 528 -17.11 46.57 8.70
CA GLY A 528 -16.10 46.76 7.67
C GLY A 528 -15.54 48.18 7.57
N THR A 529 -15.89 49.09 8.48
CA THR A 529 -15.57 50.52 8.34
C THR A 529 -14.27 50.95 9.01
N GLN A 530 -13.80 50.19 10.01
CA GLN A 530 -12.61 50.50 10.80
C GLN A 530 -11.69 49.28 10.95
N LEU A 531 -10.41 49.55 11.16
CA LEU A 531 -9.39 48.63 11.63
C LEU A 531 -9.12 48.91 13.11
N GLU A 532 -9.38 47.93 13.97
CA GLU A 532 -9.11 48.00 15.42
C GLU A 532 -7.82 47.27 15.76
N LEU A 533 -6.99 47.88 16.60
CA LEU A 533 -5.78 47.24 17.10
C LEU A 533 -6.15 46.03 17.98
N ALA A 534 -5.76 44.84 17.54
CA ALA A 534 -6.02 43.58 18.24
C ALA A 534 -4.86 43.14 19.13
N THR A 535 -3.62 43.46 18.74
CA THR A 535 -2.45 43.36 19.60
C THR A 535 -1.37 44.34 19.12
N ALA A 536 -0.62 44.90 20.06
CA ALA A 536 0.62 45.62 19.78
C ALA A 536 1.73 44.96 20.58
N GLY A 537 2.84 44.66 19.92
CA GLY A 537 4.05 44.15 20.55
C GLY A 537 4.75 45.18 21.46
N GLY A 538 4.03 45.89 22.33
CA GLY A 538 4.61 46.81 23.30
C GLY A 538 3.74 47.95 23.89
N ALA A 539 2.42 48.02 23.67
CA ALA A 539 1.56 49.04 24.33
C ALA A 539 0.05 48.69 24.39
N ASP A 540 -0.62 49.08 25.48
CA ASP A 540 -2.08 49.07 25.67
C ASP A 540 -2.74 50.28 24.98
N ALA A 541 -3.07 50.19 23.68
CA ALA A 541 -3.73 51.30 22.97
C ALA A 541 -5.05 50.86 22.29
N GLU A 542 -6.14 51.59 22.54
CA GLU A 542 -7.37 51.53 21.74
C GLU A 542 -7.22 52.34 20.44
N LEU A 543 -6.31 51.91 19.55
CA LEU A 543 -6.11 52.57 18.25
C LEU A 543 -7.11 52.05 17.21
N ARG A 544 -7.81 52.98 16.54
CA ARG A 544 -8.70 52.70 15.41
C ARG A 544 -8.28 53.46 14.16
N LEU A 545 -8.25 52.78 13.01
CA LEU A 545 -7.93 53.36 11.71
C LEU A 545 -9.13 53.26 10.76
N PRO A 546 -9.50 54.33 10.04
CA PRO A 546 -10.60 54.27 9.08
C PRO A 546 -10.19 53.46 7.84
N VAL A 547 -11.11 52.67 7.29
CA VAL A 547 -10.89 51.95 6.03
C VAL A 547 -11.13 52.89 4.85
N THR A 548 -10.34 53.95 4.77
CA THR A 548 -10.38 54.99 3.73
C THR A 548 -8.96 55.36 3.31
N PRO A 549 -8.74 56.10 2.20
CA PRO A 549 -7.41 56.56 1.81
C PRO A 549 -6.63 57.31 2.91
N ALA A 550 -7.30 57.85 3.93
CA ALA A 550 -6.67 58.49 5.09
C ALA A 550 -5.82 57.51 5.93
N ALA A 551 -6.05 56.20 5.86
CA ALA A 551 -5.19 55.20 6.50
C ALA A 551 -3.94 54.84 5.67
N GLY A 552 -3.70 55.51 4.54
CA GLY A 552 -2.45 55.46 3.80
C GLY A 552 -2.02 54.03 3.42
N PRO A 553 -0.82 53.56 3.84
CA PRO A 553 -0.32 52.23 3.46
C PRO A 553 -1.19 51.06 3.94
N TYR A 554 -1.95 51.24 5.04
CA TYR A 554 -2.90 50.22 5.51
C TYR A 554 -4.05 50.06 4.52
N TYR A 555 -4.61 51.17 4.02
CA TYR A 555 -5.65 51.13 3.00
C TYR A 555 -5.15 50.53 1.68
N GLU A 556 -3.92 50.85 1.27
CA GLU A 556 -3.30 50.24 0.08
C GLU A 556 -3.10 48.73 0.22
N ALA A 557 -2.63 48.26 1.37
CA ALA A 557 -2.44 46.84 1.65
C ALA A 557 -3.78 46.08 1.59
N LEU A 558 -4.83 46.63 2.21
CA LEU A 558 -6.18 46.05 2.15
C LEU A 558 -6.73 45.99 0.72
N ARG A 559 -6.57 47.06 -0.07
CA ARG A 559 -7.08 47.15 -1.44
C ARG A 559 -6.33 46.27 -2.43
N SER A 560 -4.99 46.25 -2.33
CA SER A 560 -4.12 45.48 -3.23
C SER A 560 -4.05 44.00 -2.86
N ARG A 561 -4.40 43.65 -1.61
CA ARG A 561 -4.22 42.32 -1.02
C ARG A 561 -2.76 41.84 -1.09
N ARG A 562 -1.81 42.77 -1.08
CA ARG A 562 -0.36 42.50 -1.11
C ARG A 562 0.36 43.30 -0.03
N PRO A 563 1.51 42.81 0.46
CA PRO A 563 2.36 43.59 1.35
C PRO A 563 2.86 44.87 0.69
N ILE A 564 2.81 45.97 1.43
CA ILE A 564 3.38 47.27 1.08
C ILE A 564 4.64 47.45 1.92
N ALA A 565 5.81 47.47 1.27
CA ALA A 565 7.10 47.60 1.93
C ALA A 565 7.71 48.98 1.65
N VAL A 566 8.06 49.70 2.71
CA VAL A 566 8.72 51.01 2.66
C VAL A 566 10.13 50.86 3.23
N LEU A 567 11.13 50.70 2.35
CA LEU A 567 12.51 50.39 2.70
C LEU A 567 13.47 51.57 2.46
N SER A 568 13.03 52.56 1.68
CA SER A 568 13.77 53.77 1.34
C SER A 568 12.88 55.03 1.43
N ASP A 569 13.49 56.22 1.34
CA ASP A 569 12.73 57.47 1.27
C ASP A 569 11.98 57.61 -0.06
N ALA A 570 12.48 56.97 -1.13
CA ALA A 570 11.77 56.90 -2.41
C ALA A 570 10.49 56.07 -2.29
N ASP A 571 10.55 54.92 -1.60
CA ASP A 571 9.37 54.08 -1.35
C ASP A 571 8.33 54.85 -0.52
N LEU A 572 8.78 55.57 0.51
CA LEU A 572 7.90 56.36 1.37
C LEU A 572 7.17 57.47 0.61
N ALA A 573 7.82 58.05 -0.40
CA ALA A 573 7.20 59.05 -1.28
C ALA A 573 6.22 58.45 -2.29
N SER A 574 6.30 57.13 -2.54
CA SER A 574 5.48 56.43 -3.54
C SER A 574 4.14 55.90 -3.00
N VAL A 575 4.00 55.76 -1.68
CA VAL A 575 2.80 55.24 -1.01
C VAL A 575 1.86 56.36 -0.58
N LEU A 576 0.56 56.07 -0.47
CA LEU A 576 -0.44 57.01 0.05
C LEU A 576 -0.06 57.47 1.46
N PRO A 577 0.01 58.79 1.73
CA PRO A 577 0.35 59.30 3.04
C PRO A 577 -0.79 59.04 4.04
N LEU A 578 -0.41 58.78 5.29
CA LEU A 578 -1.37 58.78 6.40
C LEU A 578 -2.00 60.18 6.56
N GLY A 579 -3.30 60.23 6.86
CA GLY A 579 -4.01 61.47 7.16
C GLY A 579 -3.46 62.18 8.40
N HIS A 580 -3.69 63.48 8.53
CA HIS A 580 -3.15 64.29 9.63
C HIS A 580 -3.51 63.75 11.03
N ALA A 581 -4.71 63.22 11.20
CA ALA A 581 -5.15 62.62 12.47
C ALA A 581 -4.39 61.32 12.79
N GLN A 582 -4.16 60.46 11.80
CA GLN A 582 -3.42 59.21 11.97
C GLN A 582 -1.91 59.47 12.14
N LEU A 583 -1.35 60.46 11.44
CA LEU A 583 0.03 60.92 11.67
C LEU A 583 0.23 61.55 13.05
N ALA A 584 -0.83 62.01 13.74
CA ALA A 584 -0.71 62.50 15.10
C ALA A 584 -0.27 61.39 16.07
N GLU A 585 -0.62 60.13 15.77
CA GLU A 585 -0.28 58.97 16.57
C GLU A 585 1.23 58.65 16.49
N PRO A 586 1.99 58.77 17.61
CA PRO A 586 3.43 58.54 17.62
C PRO A 586 3.84 57.14 17.14
N TYR A 587 2.94 56.16 17.34
CA TYR A 587 3.14 54.78 16.95
C TYR A 587 3.14 54.57 15.44
N LEU A 588 2.38 55.35 14.66
CA LEU A 588 2.33 55.19 13.20
C LEU A 588 3.45 55.95 12.48
N ARG A 589 4.23 56.76 13.21
CA ARG A 589 5.36 57.53 12.68
C ARG A 589 6.61 56.67 12.49
N SER A 590 6.60 55.76 11.51
CA SER A 590 7.81 55.08 11.05
C SER A 590 8.17 55.53 9.64
N ARG A 591 9.47 55.66 9.35
CA ARG A 591 9.98 55.93 8.00
C ARG A 591 10.30 54.68 7.21
N ARG A 592 10.41 53.53 7.90
CA ARG A 592 10.74 52.22 7.34
C ARG A 592 9.85 51.19 7.98
N PHE A 593 8.98 50.57 7.21
CA PHE A 593 7.98 49.64 7.73
C PHE A 593 7.44 48.75 6.62
N VAL A 594 6.79 47.67 7.00
CA VAL A 594 6.02 46.79 6.11
C VAL A 594 4.59 46.73 6.63
N VAL A 595 3.60 46.87 5.74
CA VAL A 595 2.20 46.61 6.05
C VAL A 595 1.69 45.46 5.18
N ALA A 596 1.23 44.38 5.79
CA ALA A 596 0.73 43.20 5.11
C ALA A 596 -0.76 42.99 5.44
N PRO A 597 -1.62 42.68 4.45
CA PRO A 597 -3.02 42.38 4.71
C PRO A 597 -3.18 40.97 5.31
N LEU A 598 -4.21 40.80 6.14
CA LEU A 598 -4.68 39.50 6.61
C LEU A 598 -5.82 39.04 5.69
N VAL A 599 -5.57 38.03 4.86
CA VAL A 599 -6.50 37.59 3.81
C VAL A 599 -6.88 36.13 4.01
N VAL A 600 -8.16 35.82 3.89
CA VAL A 600 -8.69 34.44 3.90
C VAL A 600 -9.57 34.25 2.66
N GLY A 601 -9.10 33.42 1.72
CA GLY A 601 -9.72 33.33 0.40
C GLY A 601 -9.69 34.68 -0.31
N GLU A 602 -10.86 35.23 -0.63
CA GLU A 602 -10.99 36.58 -1.21
C GLU A 602 -11.29 37.68 -0.17
N ARG A 603 -11.51 37.32 1.09
CA ARG A 603 -11.91 38.25 2.14
C ARG A 603 -10.71 38.78 2.90
N VAL A 604 -10.65 40.09 3.12
CA VAL A 604 -9.64 40.71 3.97
C VAL A 604 -10.22 40.89 5.37
N ILE A 605 -9.52 40.39 6.39
CA ILE A 605 -9.98 40.38 7.79
C ILE A 605 -9.21 41.39 8.66
N GLY A 606 -8.17 42.01 8.12
CA GLY A 606 -7.32 42.94 8.85
C GLY A 606 -6.03 43.29 8.11
N ALA A 607 -5.11 43.93 8.81
CA ALA A 607 -3.77 44.25 8.34
C ALA A 607 -2.76 44.20 9.50
N VAL A 608 -1.52 43.87 9.21
CA VAL A 608 -0.41 43.86 10.17
C VAL A 608 0.63 44.86 9.71
N SER A 609 1.12 45.69 10.61
CA SER A 609 2.30 46.51 10.36
C SER A 609 3.49 46.03 11.19
N ALA A 610 4.68 46.17 10.64
CA ALA A 610 5.92 45.84 11.34
C ALA A 610 7.06 46.78 10.97
N ASP A 611 7.91 47.08 11.96
CA ASP A 611 9.13 47.86 11.77
C ASP A 611 10.22 47.59 12.81
N ASN A 612 11.39 48.17 12.54
CA ASN A 612 12.58 48.12 13.40
C ASN A 612 12.88 49.48 14.02
N LYS A 613 11.85 50.26 14.36
CA LYS A 613 12.02 51.62 14.89
C LYS A 613 12.83 51.63 16.18
N SER A 614 12.73 50.57 17.00
CA SER A 614 13.43 50.43 18.28
C SER A 614 14.93 50.15 18.12
N SER A 615 15.31 49.15 17.32
CA SER A 615 16.73 48.78 17.10
C SER A 615 17.42 49.60 16.02
N ARG A 616 16.65 50.31 15.18
CA ARG A 616 17.12 51.02 13.97
C ARG A 616 17.79 50.10 12.93
N ARG A 617 17.62 48.79 13.04
CA ARG A 617 18.13 47.83 12.05
C ARG A 617 17.44 48.04 10.70
N PRO A 618 18.17 48.06 9.57
CA PRO A 618 17.56 48.09 8.25
C PRO A 618 16.60 46.91 8.06
N ILE A 619 15.47 47.13 7.41
CA ILE A 619 14.56 46.05 7.01
C ILE A 619 15.10 45.45 5.71
N SER A 620 15.41 44.16 5.71
CA SER A 620 15.85 43.47 4.50
C SER A 620 14.68 43.31 3.53
N PRO A 621 14.87 43.55 2.21
CA PRO A 621 13.85 43.23 1.20
C PRO A 621 13.42 41.75 1.24
N GLN A 622 14.34 40.85 1.60
CA GLN A 622 14.07 39.41 1.71
C GLN A 622 13.16 39.04 2.89
N SER A 623 12.93 39.96 3.83
CA SER A 623 12.04 39.74 4.98
C SER A 623 10.55 39.95 4.64
N VAL A 624 10.23 40.60 3.52
CA VAL A 624 8.85 41.00 3.18
C VAL A 624 7.96 39.79 2.84
N GLU A 625 8.46 38.86 2.03
CA GLU A 625 7.70 37.68 1.62
C GLU A 625 7.48 36.66 2.77
N PRO A 626 8.50 36.32 3.59
CA PRO A 626 8.32 35.55 4.82
C PRO A 626 7.29 36.18 5.77
N PHE A 627 7.30 37.50 5.92
CA PHE A 627 6.33 38.22 6.76
C PHE A 627 4.91 38.12 6.20
N GLY A 628 4.74 38.27 4.88
CA GLY A 628 3.46 38.06 4.22
C GLY A 628 2.93 36.63 4.44
N SER A 629 3.81 35.63 4.40
CA SER A 629 3.45 34.23 4.68
C SER A 629 3.00 34.01 6.13
N LEU A 630 3.68 34.62 7.10
CA LEU A 630 3.23 34.60 8.49
C LEU A 630 1.86 35.28 8.66
N CYS A 631 1.63 36.40 7.96
CA CYS A 631 0.34 37.10 8.00
C CYS A 631 -0.78 36.23 7.41
N GLN A 632 -0.51 35.50 6.33
CA GLN A 632 -1.46 34.55 5.74
C GLN A 632 -1.81 33.42 6.70
N ASN A 633 -0.81 32.87 7.40
CA ASN A 633 -1.02 31.83 8.42
C ASN A 633 -1.81 32.37 9.61
N LEU A 634 -1.50 33.58 10.09
CA LEU A 634 -2.27 34.24 11.13
C LEU A 634 -3.72 34.46 10.69
N ALA A 635 -3.93 34.92 9.45
CA ALA A 635 -5.27 35.18 8.93
C ALA A 635 -6.12 33.91 8.92
N MET A 636 -5.56 32.80 8.41
CA MET A 636 -6.21 31.49 8.45
C MET A 636 -6.51 31.06 9.89
N ALA A 637 -5.53 31.19 10.79
CA ALA A 637 -5.68 30.79 12.17
C ALA A 637 -6.74 31.64 12.90
N LEU A 638 -6.84 32.93 12.64
CA LEU A 638 -7.91 33.76 13.23
C LEU A 638 -9.30 33.37 12.70
N GLU A 639 -9.41 33.01 11.42
CA GLU A 639 -10.68 32.54 10.87
C GLU A 639 -11.11 31.19 11.44
N GLU A 640 -10.17 30.25 11.59
CA GLU A 640 -10.43 28.97 12.25
C GLU A 640 -10.91 29.15 13.70
N SER A 641 -10.30 30.07 14.46
CA SER A 641 -10.73 30.40 15.82
C SER A 641 -12.16 30.96 15.85
N ARG A 642 -12.50 31.83 14.88
CA ARG A 642 -13.86 32.37 14.72
C ARG A 642 -14.88 31.26 14.41
N LEU A 643 -14.56 30.39 13.45
CA LEU A 643 -15.43 29.27 13.06
C LEU A 643 -15.61 28.26 14.20
N TYR A 644 -14.54 27.96 14.94
CA TYR A 644 -14.59 27.07 16.10
C TYR A 644 -15.47 27.66 17.23
N ALA A 645 -15.31 28.95 17.53
CA ALA A 645 -16.15 29.63 18.52
C ALA A 645 -17.63 29.61 18.13
N GLU A 646 -17.95 29.85 16.84
CA GLU A 646 -19.31 29.78 16.32
C GLU A 646 -19.88 28.36 16.40
N ALA A 647 -19.11 27.35 15.97
CA ALA A 647 -19.52 25.94 16.03
C ALA A 647 -19.77 25.48 17.46
N ARG A 648 -18.87 25.82 18.40
CA ARG A 648 -19.03 25.49 19.83
C ARG A 648 -20.25 26.18 20.44
N GLY A 649 -20.52 27.42 20.06
CA GLY A 649 -21.73 28.13 20.45
C GLY A 649 -23.00 27.39 19.99
N ARG A 650 -23.03 26.95 18.74
CA ARG A 650 -24.14 26.15 18.19
C ARG A 650 -24.29 24.79 18.86
N GLU A 651 -23.19 24.09 19.14
CA GLU A 651 -23.20 22.80 19.83
C GLU A 651 -23.74 22.93 21.27
N GLN A 652 -23.28 23.94 22.02
CA GLN A 652 -23.76 24.20 23.38
C GLN A 652 -25.26 24.49 23.40
N GLU A 653 -25.75 25.26 22.43
CA GLU A 653 -27.16 25.55 22.27
C GLU A 653 -27.97 24.29 21.94
N ALA A 654 -27.52 23.49 20.96
CA ALA A 654 -28.16 22.23 20.60
C ALA A 654 -28.19 21.23 21.77
N THR A 655 -27.10 21.17 22.55
CA THR A 655 -27.01 20.31 23.73
C THR A 655 -28.00 20.74 24.82
N LYS A 656 -28.14 22.06 25.05
CA LYS A 656 -29.18 22.59 25.96
C LYS A 656 -30.57 22.18 25.48
N LEU A 657 -30.93 22.47 24.22
CA LEU A 657 -32.23 22.10 23.66
C LEU A 657 -32.51 20.59 23.72
N TYR A 658 -31.51 19.76 23.43
CA TYR A 658 -31.63 18.29 23.51
C TYR A 658 -31.84 17.82 24.96
N SER A 659 -31.11 18.38 25.92
CA SER A 659 -31.27 18.03 27.34
C SER A 659 -32.66 18.36 27.88
N VAL A 660 -33.21 19.52 27.50
CA VAL A 660 -34.56 19.97 27.86
C VAL A 660 -35.61 19.06 27.24
N THR A 661 -35.50 18.78 25.93
CA THR A 661 -36.42 17.89 25.20
C THR A 661 -36.42 16.47 25.80
N ARG A 662 -35.24 15.98 26.20
CA ARG A 662 -35.10 14.68 26.87
C ARG A 662 -35.77 14.67 28.23
N GLN A 663 -35.60 15.70 29.05
CA GLN A 663 -36.27 15.78 30.36
C GLN A 663 -37.80 15.77 30.19
N LEU A 664 -38.32 16.57 29.26
CA LEU A 664 -39.75 16.63 28.94
C LEU A 664 -40.32 15.29 28.46
N THR A 665 -39.60 14.54 27.64
CA THR A 665 -40.09 13.24 27.12
C THR A 665 -39.95 12.08 28.12
N THR A 666 -39.11 12.22 29.16
CA THR A 666 -38.88 11.16 30.17
C THR A 666 -39.82 11.23 31.37
N SER A 667 -40.40 12.39 31.67
CA SER A 667 -41.35 12.50 32.78
C SER A 667 -42.69 11.89 32.40
N LEU A 668 -43.26 11.12 33.33
CA LEU A 668 -44.49 10.33 33.14
C LEU A 668 -45.64 10.86 34.00
N ASP A 669 -45.41 11.92 34.75
CA ASP A 669 -46.41 12.60 35.59
C ASP A 669 -46.84 13.89 34.89
N ARG A 670 -48.12 13.97 34.54
CA ARG A 670 -48.70 15.11 33.83
C ARG A 670 -48.54 16.42 34.58
N GLU A 671 -48.70 16.44 35.91
CA GLU A 671 -48.59 17.67 36.68
C GLU A 671 -47.13 18.16 36.72
N HIS A 672 -46.21 17.24 37.00
CA HIS A 672 -44.78 17.54 37.01
C HIS A 672 -44.26 17.95 35.62
N LEU A 673 -44.81 17.38 34.54
CA LEU A 673 -44.51 17.78 33.17
C LEU A 673 -44.90 19.24 32.90
N LEU A 674 -46.05 19.69 33.36
CA LEU A 674 -46.52 21.06 33.14
C LEU A 674 -45.66 22.08 33.90
N ASP A 675 -45.24 21.76 35.11
CA ASP A 675 -44.30 22.58 35.88
C ASP A 675 -42.95 22.67 35.15
N LEU A 676 -42.44 21.54 34.68
CA LEU A 676 -41.20 21.48 33.91
C LEU A 676 -41.29 22.28 32.60
N ILE A 677 -42.40 22.19 31.86
CA ILE A 677 -42.62 22.99 30.64
C ILE A 677 -42.59 24.49 30.96
N ALA A 678 -43.22 24.91 32.05
CA ALA A 678 -43.27 26.31 32.44
C ALA A 678 -41.89 26.84 32.87
N GLU A 679 -41.13 26.06 33.65
CA GLU A 679 -39.75 26.39 34.02
C GLU A 679 -38.83 26.49 32.81
N GLN A 680 -38.93 25.53 31.89
CA GLN A 680 -38.08 25.47 30.70
C GLN A 680 -38.40 26.57 29.70
N ALA A 681 -39.68 26.90 29.51
CA ALA A 681 -40.08 28.06 28.72
C ALA A 681 -39.47 29.34 29.28
N LYS A 682 -39.52 29.54 30.60
CA LYS A 682 -38.95 30.71 31.25
C LYS A 682 -37.43 30.79 31.11
N GLU A 683 -36.72 29.68 31.35
CA GLU A 683 -35.25 29.64 31.29
C GLU A 683 -34.72 29.90 29.87
N LEU A 684 -35.39 29.36 28.85
CA LEU A 684 -34.94 29.46 27.46
C LEU A 684 -35.31 30.79 26.80
N THR A 685 -36.44 31.41 27.15
CA THR A 685 -36.85 32.71 26.58
C THR A 685 -36.45 33.90 27.44
N GLY A 686 -36.08 33.69 28.71
CA GLY A 686 -35.82 34.78 29.66
C GLY A 686 -37.05 35.64 29.97
N CYS A 687 -38.26 35.09 29.80
CA CYS A 687 -39.49 35.85 30.03
C CYS A 687 -39.79 36.02 31.52
N ASP A 688 -40.66 36.96 31.86
CA ASP A 688 -40.98 37.27 33.25
C ASP A 688 -41.93 36.26 33.89
N ALA A 689 -42.88 35.74 33.10
CA ALA A 689 -43.87 34.76 33.53
C ALA A 689 -44.29 33.82 32.38
N VAL A 690 -44.87 32.67 32.74
CA VAL A 690 -45.33 31.64 31.79
C VAL A 690 -46.69 31.11 32.22
N GLY A 691 -47.58 30.83 31.27
CA GLY A 691 -48.89 30.23 31.52
C GLY A 691 -49.22 29.14 30.50
N VAL A 692 -49.86 28.08 30.96
CA VAL A 692 -50.34 26.95 30.16
C VAL A 692 -51.85 26.84 30.29
N PHE A 693 -52.53 26.89 29.16
CA PHE A 693 -53.99 26.83 29.06
C PHE A 693 -54.40 25.57 28.31
N PHE A 694 -55.45 24.90 28.77
CA PHE A 694 -56.07 23.78 28.05
C PHE A 694 -57.53 24.10 27.72
N PHE A 695 -58.02 23.56 26.62
CA PHE A 695 -59.40 23.73 26.23
C PHE A 695 -60.33 22.84 27.08
N ASP A 696 -61.33 23.44 27.72
CA ASP A 696 -62.38 22.74 28.45
C ASP A 696 -63.66 22.74 27.61
N ALA A 697 -64.03 21.56 27.10
CA ALA A 697 -65.21 21.39 26.25
C ALA A 697 -66.54 21.71 26.98
N ALA A 698 -66.62 21.53 28.30
CA ALA A 698 -67.82 21.85 29.07
C ALA A 698 -68.02 23.36 29.23
N ARG A 699 -66.92 24.13 29.25
CA ARG A 699 -66.93 25.60 29.37
C ARG A 699 -66.81 26.31 28.03
N GLY A 700 -66.41 25.62 26.96
CA GLY A 700 -66.19 26.18 25.63
C GLY A 700 -65.08 27.23 25.58
N ALA A 701 -64.08 27.12 26.47
CA ALA A 701 -63.02 28.11 26.65
C ALA A 701 -61.69 27.45 27.06
N LEU A 702 -60.59 28.14 26.78
CA LEU A 702 -59.27 27.85 27.32
C LEU A 702 -59.21 28.25 28.79
N VAL A 703 -58.93 27.28 29.65
CA VAL A 703 -58.84 27.47 31.10
C VAL A 703 -57.39 27.33 31.53
N PHE A 704 -56.96 28.25 32.39
CA PHE A 704 -55.63 28.19 32.99
C PHE A 704 -55.45 26.88 33.78
N HIS A 705 -54.35 26.17 33.54
CA HIS A 705 -53.99 24.98 34.31
C HIS A 705 -52.76 25.23 35.18
N ARG A 706 -51.67 25.72 34.57
CA ARG A 706 -50.39 25.90 35.24
C ARG A 706 -49.71 27.18 34.77
N GLY A 707 -48.86 27.73 35.62
CA GLY A 707 -48.07 28.90 35.28
C GLY A 707 -47.03 29.23 36.34
N LEU A 708 -46.00 29.93 35.90
CA LEU A 708 -44.85 30.35 36.69
C LEU A 708 -44.82 31.87 36.74
N ASN A 709 -44.60 32.44 37.92
CA ASN A 709 -44.62 33.90 38.16
C ASN A 709 -45.94 34.60 37.78
N LEU A 710 -47.07 33.88 37.87
CA LEU A 710 -48.41 34.44 37.68
C LEU A 710 -49.19 34.43 39.01
N VAL A 711 -50.10 35.39 39.20
CA VAL A 711 -50.94 35.50 40.40
C VAL A 711 -52.06 34.44 40.37
N PRO A 712 -52.05 33.42 41.25
CA PRO A 712 -52.95 32.27 41.14
C PRO A 712 -54.45 32.59 41.27
N GLU A 713 -54.82 33.55 42.11
CA GLU A 713 -56.22 33.94 42.33
C GLU A 713 -56.84 34.63 41.10
N LEU A 714 -56.03 35.34 40.31
CA LEU A 714 -56.47 36.04 39.10
C LEU A 714 -56.47 35.11 37.88
N THR A 715 -55.51 34.18 37.78
CA THR A 715 -55.40 33.29 36.62
C THR A 715 -56.35 32.09 36.68
N SER A 716 -56.68 31.56 37.86
CA SER A 716 -57.63 30.45 38.02
C SER A 716 -59.08 30.82 37.65
N ALA A 717 -59.42 32.12 37.71
CA ALA A 717 -60.70 32.66 37.25
C ALA A 717 -60.73 32.97 35.73
N LEU A 718 -59.58 32.88 35.05
CA LEU A 718 -59.44 33.28 33.65
C LEU A 718 -59.91 32.17 32.71
N ALA A 719 -60.92 32.47 31.89
CA ALA A 719 -61.41 31.60 30.83
C ALA A 719 -61.43 32.37 29.50
N LEU A 720 -60.59 31.98 28.56
CA LEU A 720 -60.40 32.67 27.29
C LEU A 720 -61.13 31.94 26.16
N ARG A 721 -61.98 32.63 25.41
CA ARG A 721 -62.65 32.02 24.26
C ARG A 721 -61.66 31.83 23.10
N PRO A 722 -61.87 30.84 22.23
CA PRO A 722 -61.13 30.78 20.96
C PRO A 722 -61.24 32.11 20.19
N GLY A 723 -60.10 32.64 19.75
CA GLY A 723 -59.96 33.96 19.14
C GLY A 723 -59.75 35.14 20.10
N GLU A 724 -59.81 34.94 21.42
CA GLU A 724 -59.65 36.00 22.43
C GLU A 724 -58.20 36.17 22.89
N GLY A 725 -57.67 37.39 22.85
CA GLY A 725 -56.27 37.69 23.18
C GLY A 725 -55.24 36.86 22.40
N VAL A 726 -53.99 36.83 22.86
CA VAL A 726 -52.93 36.01 22.23
C VAL A 726 -53.23 34.51 22.34
N ALA A 727 -53.62 34.02 23.53
CA ALA A 727 -53.81 32.60 23.76
C ALA A 727 -55.00 32.02 22.98
N GLY A 728 -56.16 32.69 23.00
CA GLY A 728 -57.33 32.25 22.25
C GLY A 728 -57.09 32.29 20.74
N ARG A 729 -56.34 33.28 20.24
CA ARG A 729 -55.97 33.34 18.82
C ARG A 729 -55.01 32.24 18.42
N ALA A 730 -53.95 31.98 19.19
CA ALA A 730 -53.01 30.90 18.92
C ALA A 730 -53.73 29.54 18.87
N TYR A 731 -54.69 29.31 19.76
CA TYR A 731 -55.54 28.11 19.75
C TYR A 731 -56.40 27.99 18.49
N LEU A 732 -57.07 29.09 18.09
CA LEU A 732 -57.97 29.09 16.94
C LEU A 732 -57.22 28.99 15.60
N GLN A 733 -56.09 29.71 15.49
CA GLN A 733 -55.28 29.81 14.27
C GLN A 733 -54.34 28.63 14.10
N ARG A 734 -54.01 27.91 15.18
CA ARG A 734 -53.03 26.81 15.21
C ARG A 734 -51.62 27.25 14.77
N GLU A 735 -51.32 28.53 14.96
CA GLU A 735 -50.02 29.12 14.70
C GLU A 735 -49.60 29.96 15.90
N PRO A 736 -48.29 30.18 16.12
CA PRO A 736 -47.83 31.06 17.18
C PRO A 736 -48.27 32.50 16.93
N VAL A 737 -48.83 33.14 17.95
CA VAL A 737 -49.32 34.53 17.91
C VAL A 737 -48.60 35.32 18.99
N TRP A 738 -48.19 36.56 18.70
CA TRP A 738 -47.60 37.43 19.70
C TRP A 738 -47.99 38.89 19.50
N THR A 739 -47.71 39.69 20.52
CA THR A 739 -47.84 41.14 20.49
C THR A 739 -46.66 41.77 21.23
N ARG A 740 -46.13 42.84 20.65
CA ARG A 740 -45.05 43.64 21.26
C ARG A 740 -45.53 44.43 22.46
N ASP A 741 -46.74 44.98 22.36
CA ASP A 741 -47.36 45.79 23.40
C ASP A 741 -48.88 45.70 23.31
N CYS A 742 -49.45 44.91 24.21
CA CYS A 742 -50.87 44.60 24.26
C CYS A 742 -51.79 45.80 24.43
N ARG A 743 -51.31 46.88 25.07
CA ARG A 743 -52.10 48.10 25.32
C ARG A 743 -52.33 48.92 24.06
N ASN A 744 -51.43 48.76 23.08
CA ASN A 744 -51.41 49.52 21.84
C ASN A 744 -51.77 48.67 20.63
N ASP A 745 -52.06 47.38 20.82
CA ASP A 745 -52.39 46.46 19.76
C ASP A 745 -53.91 46.27 19.66
N PRO A 746 -54.56 46.85 18.62
CA PRO A 746 -56.00 46.72 18.44
C PRO A 746 -56.44 45.29 18.13
N ALA A 747 -55.53 44.33 17.88
CA ALA A 747 -55.88 42.92 17.76
C ALA A 747 -56.06 42.22 19.12
N MET A 748 -55.73 42.88 20.24
CA MET A 748 -55.90 42.35 21.59
C MET A 748 -57.31 42.64 22.13
N HIS A 749 -58.25 41.79 21.76
CA HIS A 749 -59.63 41.84 22.26
C HIS A 749 -59.86 40.78 23.33
N HIS A 750 -60.37 41.22 24.49
CA HIS A 750 -60.86 40.36 25.57
C HIS A 750 -62.34 40.64 25.87
N ALA A 751 -63.05 39.65 26.40
CA ALA A 751 -64.39 39.86 26.94
C ALA A 751 -64.30 40.83 28.15
N PRO A 752 -65.32 41.65 28.44
CA PRO A 752 -65.24 42.69 29.47
C PRO A 752 -64.82 42.20 30.87
N ALA A 753 -65.25 40.99 31.25
CA ALA A 753 -64.86 40.35 32.52
C ALA A 753 -63.38 39.89 32.51
N THR A 754 -62.90 39.39 31.37
CA THR A 754 -61.51 38.98 31.15
C THR A 754 -60.57 40.18 31.09
N GLN A 755 -60.97 41.26 30.43
CA GLN A 755 -60.19 42.50 30.33
C GLN A 755 -59.87 43.07 31.72
N LEU A 756 -60.86 43.09 32.62
CA LEU A 756 -60.68 43.54 34.01
C LEU A 756 -59.61 42.73 34.77
N LEU A 757 -59.55 41.41 34.52
CA LEU A 757 -58.56 40.52 35.12
C LEU A 757 -57.17 40.71 34.50
N VAL A 758 -57.08 40.90 33.17
CA VAL A 758 -55.81 41.14 32.46
C VAL A 758 -55.20 42.48 32.85
N ASP A 759 -56.01 43.54 32.96
CA ASP A 759 -55.56 44.88 33.36
C ASP A 759 -55.02 44.93 34.80
N SER A 760 -55.50 44.03 35.67
CA SER A 760 -55.07 43.93 37.06
C SER A 760 -53.69 43.26 37.26
N ALA A 761 -53.18 42.53 36.25
CA ALA A 761 -51.89 41.83 36.29
C ALA A 761 -50.83 42.40 35.32
N ALA A 762 -51.24 43.22 34.34
CA ALA A 762 -50.44 44.11 33.48
C ALA A 762 -49.14 43.62 32.80
N PRO A 763 -49.05 42.41 32.19
CA PRO A 763 -47.97 42.14 31.25
C PRO A 763 -48.16 42.97 29.96
N ARG A 764 -47.07 43.43 29.36
CA ARG A 764 -47.04 44.31 28.18
C ARG A 764 -46.87 43.54 26.88
N ALA A 765 -46.04 42.50 26.85
CA ALA A 765 -45.85 41.68 25.65
C ALA A 765 -46.16 40.21 25.95
N TYR A 766 -46.73 39.50 24.97
CA TYR A 766 -47.02 38.07 25.10
C TYR A 766 -46.76 37.34 23.79
N LEU A 767 -46.31 36.10 23.89
CA LEU A 767 -46.21 35.15 22.78
C LEU A 767 -46.88 33.84 23.21
N GLY A 768 -47.87 33.41 22.44
CA GLY A 768 -48.61 32.17 22.64
C GLY A 768 -48.33 31.19 21.50
N ALA A 769 -47.91 29.98 21.84
CA ALA A 769 -47.73 28.88 20.89
C ALA A 769 -48.72 27.75 21.18
N PRO A 770 -49.41 27.22 20.15
CA PRO A 770 -50.40 26.16 20.33
C PRO A 770 -49.74 24.82 20.66
N ILE A 771 -50.32 24.08 21.60
CA ILE A 771 -49.93 22.71 21.95
C ILE A 771 -50.81 21.77 21.10
N THR A 772 -50.26 21.24 20.01
CA THR A 772 -51.02 20.50 18.99
C THR A 772 -50.45 19.09 18.79
N THR A 773 -51.32 18.07 18.70
CA THR A 773 -50.94 16.74 18.22
C THR A 773 -51.77 16.39 16.99
N GLY A 774 -51.11 16.10 15.86
CA GLY A 774 -51.78 15.89 14.58
C GLY A 774 -52.60 17.11 14.14
N GLU A 775 -53.90 16.92 13.95
CA GLU A 775 -54.84 18.00 13.59
C GLU A 775 -55.60 18.60 14.80
N GLU A 776 -55.27 18.20 16.03
CA GLU A 776 -56.01 18.62 17.23
C GLU A 776 -55.16 19.52 18.13
N THR A 777 -55.62 20.73 18.40
CA THR A 777 -54.99 21.66 19.32
C THR A 777 -55.61 21.49 20.71
N HIS A 778 -54.77 21.15 21.69
CA HIS A 778 -55.21 20.77 23.02
C HIS A 778 -55.18 21.95 23.99
N GLY A 779 -54.23 22.87 23.75
CA GLY A 779 -53.96 23.99 24.64
C GLY A 779 -53.00 24.99 24.02
N VAL A 780 -52.53 25.93 24.84
CA VAL A 780 -51.58 26.97 24.43
C VAL A 780 -50.59 27.24 25.55
N LEU A 781 -49.31 27.28 25.19
CA LEU A 781 -48.22 27.75 26.02
C LEU A 781 -48.02 29.25 25.76
N VAL A 782 -48.03 30.07 26.82
CA VAL A 782 -47.93 31.53 26.71
C VAL A 782 -46.78 32.02 27.57
N VAL A 783 -45.88 32.82 26.97
CA VAL A 783 -44.81 33.53 27.68
C VAL A 783 -45.15 35.02 27.76
N TYR A 784 -44.79 35.65 28.88
CA TYR A 784 -45.18 37.02 29.23
C TYR A 784 -43.96 37.88 29.57
N PHE A 785 -43.96 39.13 29.09
CA PHE A 785 -43.03 40.18 29.50
C PHE A 785 -43.81 41.37 30.06
N PHE A 786 -43.35 41.95 31.17
CA PHE A 786 -43.96 43.13 31.81
C PHE A 786 -43.53 44.46 31.18
N GLU A 787 -42.54 44.42 30.28
CA GLU A 787 -42.14 45.53 29.42
C GLU A 787 -42.43 45.18 27.93
N PRO A 788 -42.56 46.19 27.04
CA PRO A 788 -42.67 45.93 25.61
C PRO A 788 -41.47 45.13 25.09
N HIS A 789 -41.72 44.07 24.32
CA HIS A 789 -40.68 43.16 23.84
C HIS A 789 -40.80 42.88 22.34
N ASP A 790 -39.70 43.04 21.61
CA ASP A 790 -39.65 42.75 20.18
C ASP A 790 -39.20 41.30 19.96
N PHE A 791 -40.18 40.42 19.67
CA PHE A 791 -39.92 39.00 19.47
C PHE A 791 -39.13 38.74 18.18
N THR A 792 -38.00 38.06 18.32
CA THR A 792 -37.21 37.55 17.21
C THR A 792 -37.80 36.26 16.63
N VAL A 793 -37.51 35.96 15.37
CA VAL A 793 -37.90 34.68 14.73
C VAL A 793 -37.43 33.48 15.55
N ARG A 794 -36.26 33.59 16.18
CA ARG A 794 -35.68 32.55 17.03
C ARG A 794 -36.49 32.30 18.30
N GLU A 795 -36.97 33.34 18.98
CA GLU A 795 -37.80 33.20 20.18
C GLU A 795 -39.16 32.56 19.86
N VAL A 796 -39.78 32.96 18.73
CA VAL A 796 -41.03 32.35 18.26
C VAL A 796 -40.84 30.86 17.98
N GLN A 797 -39.75 30.49 17.30
CA GLN A 797 -39.41 29.09 17.01
C GLN A 797 -39.14 28.27 18.28
N LEU A 798 -38.45 28.85 19.26
CA LEU A 798 -38.13 28.20 20.53
C LEU A 798 -39.39 27.86 21.31
N VAL A 799 -40.31 28.82 21.50
CA VAL A 799 -41.57 28.60 22.23
C VAL A 799 -42.48 27.63 21.47
N SER A 800 -42.50 27.68 20.15
CA SER A 800 -43.24 26.73 19.32
C SER A 800 -42.71 25.30 19.48
N THR A 801 -41.38 25.13 19.43
CA THR A 801 -40.73 23.82 19.62
C THR A 801 -41.02 23.24 21.00
N LEU A 802 -41.04 24.09 22.05
CA LEU A 802 -41.42 23.66 23.39
C LEU A 802 -42.89 23.25 23.48
N ALA A 803 -43.79 23.98 22.82
CA ALA A 803 -45.21 23.63 22.75
C ALA A 803 -45.45 22.30 22.02
N ASP A 804 -44.71 22.03 20.94
CA ASP A 804 -44.75 20.76 20.20
C ASP A 804 -44.25 19.59 21.05
N HIS A 805 -43.11 19.76 21.72
CA HIS A 805 -42.59 18.73 22.64
C HIS A 805 -43.50 18.49 23.84
N ALA A 806 -44.12 19.55 24.37
CA ALA A 806 -45.13 19.45 25.42
C ALA A 806 -46.34 18.62 24.94
N ALA A 807 -46.79 18.82 23.70
CA ALA A 807 -47.90 18.07 23.13
C ALA A 807 -47.61 16.57 23.08
N VAL A 808 -46.42 16.18 22.62
CA VAL A 808 -45.97 14.79 22.56
C VAL A 808 -45.82 14.18 23.96
N ALA A 809 -45.21 14.91 24.90
CA ALA A 809 -45.01 14.42 26.27
C ALA A 809 -46.34 14.19 27.01
N LEU A 810 -47.30 15.11 26.85
CA LEU A 810 -48.64 14.98 27.44
C LEU A 810 -49.42 13.81 26.85
N GLN A 811 -49.31 13.58 25.53
CA GLN A 811 -49.92 12.42 24.87
C GLN A 811 -49.32 11.10 25.38
N ASN A 812 -48.00 11.03 25.56
CA ASN A 812 -47.33 9.85 26.09
C ASN A 812 -47.73 9.55 27.55
N ALA A 813 -47.83 10.57 28.39
CA ALA A 813 -48.27 10.42 29.78
C ALA A 813 -49.71 9.85 29.85
N GLN A 814 -50.62 10.37 29.03
CA GLN A 814 -52.00 9.88 28.93
C GLN A 814 -52.08 8.41 28.48
N LEU A 815 -51.36 8.05 27.41
CA LEU A 815 -51.34 6.69 26.88
C LEU A 815 -50.77 5.68 27.89
N LEU A 816 -49.71 6.06 28.62
CA LEU A 816 -49.13 5.20 29.64
C LEU A 816 -50.06 5.00 30.83
N GLU A 817 -50.74 6.06 31.28
CA GLU A 817 -51.71 5.96 32.37
C GLU A 817 -52.87 5.03 32.00
N GLU A 818 -53.36 5.12 30.76
CA GLU A 818 -54.38 4.22 30.23
C GLU A 818 -53.89 2.77 30.15
N SER A 819 -52.66 2.55 29.68
CA SER A 819 -52.03 1.23 29.61
C SER A 819 -51.87 0.59 31.00
N ARG A 820 -51.36 1.35 31.97
CA ARG A 820 -51.21 0.90 33.37
C ARG A 820 -52.56 0.56 34.01
N ARG A 821 -53.62 1.31 33.70
CA ARG A 821 -54.97 1.00 34.15
C ARG A 821 -55.42 -0.36 33.61
N ARG A 822 -55.26 -0.61 32.30
CA ARG A 822 -55.62 -1.89 31.67
C ARG A 822 -54.82 -3.08 32.22
N GLU A 823 -53.53 -2.89 32.47
CA GLU A 823 -52.66 -3.94 33.05
C GLU A 823 -53.10 -4.33 34.46
N ARG A 824 -53.38 -3.34 35.33
CA ARG A 824 -53.90 -3.58 36.69
C ARG A 824 -55.24 -4.34 36.68
N GLU A 825 -56.14 -3.97 35.77
CA GLU A 825 -57.43 -4.65 35.59
C GLU A 825 -57.23 -6.12 35.16
N ALA A 826 -56.36 -6.38 34.18
CA ALA A 826 -56.05 -7.73 33.70
C ALA A 826 -55.37 -8.60 34.79
N GLN A 827 -54.46 -8.02 35.57
CA GLN A 827 -53.73 -8.74 36.62
C GLN A 827 -54.63 -9.10 37.81
N THR A 828 -55.59 -8.24 38.14
CA THR A 828 -56.64 -8.53 39.14
C THR A 828 -57.53 -9.69 38.66
N LEU A 829 -57.94 -9.68 37.38
CA LEU A 829 -58.75 -10.75 36.79
C LEU A 829 -58.00 -12.09 36.74
N SER A 830 -56.72 -12.09 36.34
CA SER A 830 -55.89 -13.29 36.26
C SER A 830 -55.64 -13.91 37.65
N SER A 831 -55.44 -13.08 38.67
CA SER A 831 -55.25 -13.55 40.05
C SER A 831 -56.53 -14.19 40.60
N GLY A 832 -57.70 -13.60 40.32
CA GLY A 832 -59.00 -14.17 40.67
C GLY A 832 -59.25 -15.53 40.02
N LEU A 833 -58.95 -15.67 38.72
CA LEU A 833 -59.06 -16.94 37.98
C LEU A 833 -58.15 -18.05 38.54
N ALA A 834 -56.93 -17.71 38.98
CA ALA A 834 -56.01 -18.67 39.56
C ALA A 834 -56.53 -19.25 40.88
N LEU A 835 -57.07 -18.41 41.76
CA LEU A 835 -57.63 -18.82 43.06
C LEU A 835 -58.87 -19.70 42.89
N LEU A 836 -59.72 -19.41 41.89
CA LEU A 836 -60.87 -20.27 41.57
C LEU A 836 -60.47 -21.64 41.04
N ASN A 837 -59.48 -21.70 40.14
CA ASN A 837 -58.98 -22.98 39.66
C ASN A 837 -58.41 -23.82 40.80
N GLN A 838 -57.77 -23.20 41.79
CA GLN A 838 -57.29 -23.88 42.99
C GLN A 838 -58.44 -24.42 43.84
N ALA A 839 -59.48 -23.62 44.09
CA ALA A 839 -60.66 -24.03 44.86
C ALA A 839 -61.46 -25.14 44.13
N ALA A 840 -61.61 -25.05 42.80
CA ALA A 840 -62.27 -26.07 41.99
C ALA A 840 -61.51 -27.41 41.99
N ARG A 841 -60.17 -27.39 42.04
CA ARG A 841 -59.36 -28.62 42.22
C ARG A 841 -59.58 -29.27 43.60
N ALA A 842 -59.82 -28.48 44.65
CA ALA A 842 -60.08 -29.02 45.98
C ALA A 842 -61.39 -29.83 46.02
N LEU A 843 -62.41 -29.42 45.27
CA LEU A 843 -63.69 -30.13 45.15
C LEU A 843 -63.55 -31.56 44.61
N HIS A 844 -62.57 -31.84 43.76
CA HIS A 844 -62.46 -33.15 43.09
C HIS A 844 -61.53 -34.14 43.80
N ARG A 845 -61.01 -33.81 45.00
CA ARG A 845 -60.00 -34.64 45.71
C ARG A 845 -60.57 -35.75 46.56
N THR A 846 -61.80 -35.62 47.06
CA THR A 846 -62.43 -36.58 47.95
C THR A 846 -63.87 -36.83 47.51
N LEU A 847 -64.34 -38.05 47.69
CA LEU A 847 -65.73 -38.44 47.43
C LEU A 847 -66.61 -38.27 48.67
N ASP A 848 -66.01 -37.94 49.83
CA ASP A 848 -66.76 -37.53 51.03
C ASP A 848 -67.28 -36.10 50.85
N VAL A 849 -68.59 -35.97 50.69
CA VAL A 849 -69.28 -34.71 50.43
C VAL A 849 -69.02 -33.67 51.53
N ASP A 850 -68.95 -34.07 52.80
CA ASP A 850 -68.79 -33.11 53.90
C ASP A 850 -67.35 -32.60 53.98
N ALA A 851 -66.37 -33.49 53.82
CA ALA A 851 -64.96 -33.11 53.75
C ALA A 851 -64.64 -32.29 52.49
N MET A 852 -65.28 -32.61 51.36
CA MET A 852 -65.18 -31.89 50.09
C MET A 852 -65.67 -30.45 50.24
N LEU A 853 -66.90 -30.28 50.75
CA LEU A 853 -67.53 -28.97 50.91
C LEU A 853 -66.77 -28.13 51.94
N ASP A 854 -66.35 -28.69 53.08
CA ASP A 854 -65.63 -27.92 54.10
C ASP A 854 -64.30 -27.35 53.57
N GLY A 855 -63.50 -28.16 52.86
CA GLY A 855 -62.24 -27.70 52.26
C GLY A 855 -62.45 -26.66 51.16
N ALA A 856 -63.44 -26.89 50.29
CA ALA A 856 -63.74 -25.99 49.17
C ALA A 856 -64.29 -24.63 49.63
N LEU A 857 -65.14 -24.60 50.67
CA LEU A 857 -65.73 -23.37 51.19
C LEU A 857 -64.70 -22.51 51.94
N LYS A 858 -63.71 -23.13 52.59
CA LYS A 858 -62.56 -22.42 53.21
C LYS A 858 -61.75 -21.64 52.17
N GLU A 859 -61.42 -22.29 51.07
CA GLU A 859 -60.65 -21.67 49.99
C GLU A 859 -61.47 -20.59 49.26
N LEU A 860 -62.77 -20.82 49.04
CA LEU A 860 -63.66 -19.81 48.45
C LEU A 860 -63.81 -18.57 49.35
N ALA A 861 -63.94 -18.75 50.67
CA ALA A 861 -64.01 -17.64 51.61
C ALA A 861 -62.77 -16.74 51.56
N ARG A 862 -61.58 -17.36 51.46
CA ARG A 862 -60.30 -16.64 51.29
C ARG A 862 -60.21 -15.94 49.95
N ALA A 863 -60.58 -16.62 48.86
CA ALA A 863 -60.43 -16.11 47.50
C ALA A 863 -61.27 -14.84 47.25
N PHE A 864 -62.46 -14.76 47.84
CA PHE A 864 -63.39 -13.63 47.65
C PHE A 864 -63.50 -12.72 48.88
N GLY A 865 -62.66 -12.90 49.90
CA GLY A 865 -62.68 -12.08 51.12
C GLY A 865 -64.01 -12.14 51.88
N ALA A 866 -64.76 -13.23 51.74
CA ALA A 866 -66.03 -13.40 52.44
C ALA A 866 -65.79 -13.71 53.92
N SER A 867 -66.54 -13.05 54.79
CA SER A 867 -66.50 -13.30 56.25
C SER A 867 -67.06 -14.69 56.60
N GLY A 868 -67.91 -15.23 55.74
CA GLY A 868 -68.38 -16.61 55.82
C GLY A 868 -69.00 -17.09 54.52
N VAL A 869 -68.98 -18.40 54.30
CA VAL A 869 -69.54 -19.07 53.13
C VAL A 869 -70.34 -20.28 53.58
N LEU A 870 -71.51 -20.49 52.98
CA LEU A 870 -72.45 -21.54 53.37
C LEU A 870 -73.06 -22.20 52.15
N VAL A 871 -73.17 -23.52 52.15
CA VAL A 871 -73.91 -24.28 51.15
C VAL A 871 -75.07 -25.01 51.82
N HIS A 872 -76.27 -24.78 51.29
CA HIS A 872 -77.45 -25.60 51.57
C HIS A 872 -77.61 -26.61 50.43
N HIS A 873 -77.38 -27.89 50.71
CA HIS A 873 -77.64 -28.97 49.77
C HIS A 873 -79.07 -29.46 49.99
N LEU A 874 -79.88 -29.43 48.93
CA LEU A 874 -81.31 -29.66 48.94
C LEU A 874 -81.66 -30.93 48.15
N ALA A 875 -82.72 -31.61 48.54
CA ALA A 875 -83.35 -32.64 47.73
C ALA A 875 -84.25 -32.02 46.67
N GLU A 876 -84.71 -32.83 45.71
CA GLU A 876 -85.58 -32.39 44.62
C GLU A 876 -86.90 -31.76 45.11
N ASP A 877 -87.44 -32.22 46.22
CA ASP A 877 -88.64 -31.66 46.87
C ASP A 877 -88.37 -30.36 47.66
N GLY A 878 -87.13 -29.89 47.68
CA GLY A 878 -86.67 -28.71 48.41
C GLY A 878 -86.37 -28.96 49.88
N THR A 879 -86.43 -30.21 50.35
CA THR A 879 -86.01 -30.54 51.73
C THR A 879 -84.50 -30.37 51.88
N LEU A 880 -84.06 -29.88 53.05
CA LEU A 880 -82.64 -29.68 53.33
C LEU A 880 -81.99 -31.04 53.63
N ILE A 881 -81.12 -31.52 52.75
CA ILE A 881 -80.34 -32.74 52.96
C ILE A 881 -79.23 -32.47 53.97
N ARG A 882 -78.42 -31.44 53.70
CA ARG A 882 -77.29 -31.07 54.55
C ARG A 882 -76.94 -29.59 54.42
N ARG A 883 -76.27 -29.08 55.45
CA ARG A 883 -75.81 -27.70 55.51
C ARG A 883 -74.36 -27.68 55.95
N VAL A 884 -73.48 -27.19 55.08
CA VAL A 884 -72.03 -27.09 55.34
C VAL A 884 -71.61 -25.64 55.17
N GLY A 885 -70.84 -25.10 56.10
CA GLY A 885 -70.40 -23.72 56.03
C GLY A 885 -69.11 -23.46 56.78
N HIS A 886 -68.37 -22.49 56.30
CA HIS A 886 -67.14 -22.01 56.91
C HIS A 886 -67.29 -20.54 57.30
N TRP A 887 -66.88 -20.19 58.53
CA TRP A 887 -66.87 -18.82 59.03
C TRP A 887 -65.44 -18.41 59.37
N VAL A 888 -64.95 -17.35 58.75
CA VAL A 888 -63.53 -16.96 58.82
C VAL A 888 -63.18 -16.30 60.15
N THR A 889 -64.12 -15.56 60.75
CA THR A 889 -63.89 -14.75 61.95
C THR A 889 -64.00 -15.50 63.29
N GLY A 890 -64.18 -16.83 63.27
CA GLY A 890 -64.34 -17.64 64.49
C GLY A 890 -65.73 -17.50 65.11
N GLY A 891 -66.50 -18.59 65.13
CA GLY A 891 -67.88 -18.65 65.59
C GLY A 891 -68.69 -19.65 64.78
N ALA A 892 -69.79 -20.18 65.34
CA ALA A 892 -70.70 -21.02 64.58
C ALA A 892 -71.45 -20.17 63.53
N PRO A 893 -71.66 -20.67 62.30
CA PRO A 893 -72.50 -19.98 61.33
C PRO A 893 -73.91 -19.76 61.92
N PRO A 894 -74.63 -18.70 61.53
CA PRO A 894 -75.94 -18.39 62.09
C PRO A 894 -76.90 -19.59 61.94
N SER A 895 -77.23 -20.26 63.04
CA SER A 895 -78.05 -21.49 63.05
C SER A 895 -79.55 -21.17 62.94
N ALA A 896 -79.97 -20.54 61.85
CA ALA A 896 -81.38 -20.33 61.56
C ALA A 896 -81.90 -21.42 60.61
N PRO A 897 -83.10 -21.99 60.85
CA PRO A 897 -83.76 -22.88 59.89
C PRO A 897 -84.10 -22.14 58.61
N ALA A 898 -84.14 -22.85 57.48
CA ALA A 898 -84.56 -22.27 56.20
C ALA A 898 -86.00 -21.74 56.33
N ARG A 899 -86.17 -20.43 56.17
CA ARG A 899 -87.47 -19.76 56.26
C ARG A 899 -88.19 -19.87 54.92
N ARG A 900 -89.49 -20.23 54.93
CA ARG A 900 -90.35 -20.07 53.74
C ARG A 900 -90.32 -18.59 53.31
N GLY A 901 -89.89 -18.34 52.08
CA GLY A 901 -89.72 -17.00 51.50
C GLY A 901 -88.40 -16.29 51.82
N GLY A 902 -87.41 -16.95 52.44
CA GLY A 902 -86.07 -16.37 52.65
C GLY A 902 -85.15 -16.50 51.42
N ILE A 903 -83.90 -16.01 51.54
CA ILE A 903 -82.88 -16.02 50.45
C ILE A 903 -82.76 -17.37 49.72
N VAL A 904 -82.68 -18.48 50.47
CA VAL A 904 -82.51 -19.83 49.88
C VAL A 904 -83.71 -20.23 49.02
N GLU A 905 -84.93 -19.97 49.49
CA GLU A 905 -86.14 -20.29 48.73
C GLU A 905 -86.31 -19.36 47.53
N TYR A 906 -85.96 -18.07 47.67
CA TYR A 906 -85.98 -17.12 46.56
C TYR A 906 -85.05 -17.57 45.43
N VAL A 907 -83.79 -17.88 45.73
CA VAL A 907 -82.80 -18.33 44.74
C VAL A 907 -83.21 -19.68 44.12
N ARG A 908 -83.82 -20.57 44.91
CA ARG A 908 -84.36 -21.86 44.41
C ARG A 908 -85.49 -21.65 43.40
N GLN A 909 -86.40 -20.71 43.66
CA GLN A 909 -87.55 -20.42 42.79
C GLN A 909 -87.15 -19.65 41.54
N THR A 910 -86.28 -18.65 41.66
CA THR A 910 -85.85 -17.81 40.53
C THR A 910 -84.76 -18.46 39.69
N ARG A 911 -84.01 -19.42 40.25
CA ARG A 911 -82.84 -20.07 39.64
C ARG A 911 -81.78 -19.07 39.19
N ALA A 912 -81.73 -17.90 39.82
CA ALA A 912 -80.82 -16.82 39.48
C ALA A 912 -80.06 -16.32 40.72
N PRO A 913 -78.82 -15.81 40.57
CA PRO A 913 -78.10 -15.20 41.66
C PRO A 913 -78.86 -14.02 42.29
N LEU A 914 -78.80 -13.91 43.63
CA LEU A 914 -79.36 -12.79 44.38
C LEU A 914 -78.22 -12.02 45.07
N LEU A 915 -78.12 -10.72 44.79
CA LEU A 915 -77.06 -9.84 45.30
C LEU A 915 -77.66 -8.76 46.19
N LEU A 916 -77.45 -8.87 47.50
CA LEU A 916 -77.91 -7.91 48.48
C LEU A 916 -76.72 -7.05 48.93
N ARG A 917 -76.57 -5.86 48.31
CA ARG A 917 -75.49 -4.90 48.62
C ARG A 917 -75.60 -4.33 50.04
N ASP A 918 -76.82 -4.21 50.54
CA ASP A 918 -77.10 -3.89 51.94
C ASP A 918 -78.29 -4.71 52.42
N VAL A 919 -78.04 -5.69 53.29
CA VAL A 919 -79.08 -6.60 53.79
C VAL A 919 -80.10 -5.90 54.69
N THR A 920 -79.78 -4.73 55.25
CA THR A 920 -80.72 -3.97 56.10
C THR A 920 -81.94 -3.47 55.32
N LYS A 921 -81.83 -3.35 53.99
CA LYS A 921 -82.92 -2.93 53.10
C LYS A 921 -83.88 -4.06 52.73
N HIS A 922 -83.55 -5.31 53.10
CA HIS A 922 -84.33 -6.51 52.73
C HIS A 922 -84.69 -7.38 53.96
N PRO A 923 -85.40 -6.82 54.97
CA PRO A 923 -85.78 -7.56 56.19
C PRO A 923 -86.80 -8.68 55.95
N ASP A 924 -87.48 -8.65 54.81
CA ASP A 924 -88.41 -9.67 54.31
C ASP A 924 -87.69 -10.96 53.91
N LEU A 925 -86.53 -10.84 53.24
CA LEU A 925 -85.74 -11.97 52.74
C LEU A 925 -84.65 -12.42 53.73
N VAL A 926 -84.08 -11.50 54.51
CA VAL A 926 -82.92 -11.74 55.38
C VAL A 926 -83.36 -12.07 56.81
N HIS A 927 -82.93 -13.22 57.34
CA HIS A 927 -83.21 -13.58 58.74
C HIS A 927 -82.50 -12.61 59.71
N PRO A 928 -83.16 -12.15 60.81
CA PRO A 928 -82.57 -11.20 61.77
C PRO A 928 -81.24 -11.67 62.39
N ALA A 929 -81.04 -12.98 62.50
CA ALA A 929 -79.77 -13.54 62.97
C ALA A 929 -78.56 -13.13 62.12
N ASN A 930 -78.71 -12.88 60.80
CA ASN A 930 -77.60 -12.44 59.96
C ASN A 930 -77.12 -11.03 60.37
N LEU A 931 -78.06 -10.12 60.70
CA LEU A 931 -77.74 -8.78 61.19
C LEU A 931 -77.07 -8.84 62.57
N ALA A 932 -77.55 -9.73 63.45
CA ALA A 932 -76.94 -9.96 64.76
C ALA A 932 -75.49 -10.49 64.68
N HIS A 933 -75.14 -11.18 63.59
CA HIS A 933 -73.77 -11.65 63.30
C HIS A 933 -72.95 -10.62 62.49
N GLY A 934 -73.42 -9.38 62.37
CA GLY A 934 -72.70 -8.28 61.72
C GLY A 934 -72.68 -8.34 60.20
N VAL A 935 -73.48 -9.21 59.56
CA VAL A 935 -73.56 -9.29 58.10
C VAL A 935 -74.20 -8.02 57.54
N ARG A 936 -73.55 -7.39 56.55
CA ARG A 936 -74.00 -6.19 55.85
C ARG A 936 -74.31 -6.43 54.38
N SER A 937 -73.69 -7.40 53.73
CA SER A 937 -74.05 -7.79 52.36
C SER A 937 -73.98 -9.31 52.17
N ILE A 938 -74.81 -9.82 51.25
CA ILE A 938 -74.91 -11.25 50.93
C ILE A 938 -74.97 -11.43 49.42
N ALA A 939 -74.20 -12.37 48.90
CA ALA A 939 -74.33 -12.87 47.53
C ALA A 939 -74.74 -14.35 47.58
N ALA A 940 -75.85 -14.69 46.93
CA ALA A 940 -76.38 -16.05 46.91
C ALA A 940 -76.49 -16.57 45.48
N PHE A 941 -76.00 -17.79 45.24
CA PHE A 941 -75.90 -18.41 43.92
C PHE A 941 -76.57 -19.79 43.92
N PRO A 942 -77.38 -20.12 42.91
CA PRO A 942 -77.95 -21.46 42.77
C PRO A 942 -76.86 -22.45 42.32
N ILE A 943 -76.90 -23.67 42.86
CA ILE A 943 -76.11 -24.81 42.41
C ILE A 943 -77.02 -25.66 41.53
N MET A 944 -76.76 -25.66 40.23
CA MET A 944 -77.66 -26.22 39.22
C MET A 944 -77.26 -27.65 38.84
N GLY A 945 -78.16 -28.61 39.05
CA GLY A 945 -78.01 -30.00 38.59
C GLY A 945 -78.68 -30.26 37.23
N PRO A 946 -78.69 -31.52 36.79
CA PRO A 946 -79.33 -31.93 35.54
C PRO A 946 -80.83 -31.59 35.53
N GLY A 947 -81.35 -31.22 34.36
CA GLY A 947 -82.77 -30.93 34.18
C GLY A 947 -83.26 -29.63 34.85
N GLU A 948 -82.37 -28.64 35.03
CA GLU A 948 -82.65 -27.37 35.73
C GLU A 948 -83.10 -27.52 37.19
N CYS A 949 -82.75 -28.63 37.84
CA CYS A 949 -83.00 -28.82 39.25
C CYS A 949 -81.97 -28.05 40.10
N VAL A 950 -82.40 -27.40 41.18
CA VAL A 950 -81.50 -26.70 42.09
C VAL A 950 -81.04 -27.68 43.17
N LEU A 951 -79.83 -28.21 43.02
CA LEU A 951 -79.20 -29.11 43.99
C LEU A 951 -78.87 -28.39 45.30
N GLY A 952 -78.72 -27.07 45.27
CA GLY A 952 -78.46 -26.31 46.48
C GLY A 952 -78.30 -24.82 46.25
N VAL A 953 -78.01 -24.10 47.33
CA VAL A 953 -77.73 -22.66 47.29
C VAL A 953 -76.44 -22.38 48.04
N MET A 954 -75.50 -21.71 47.36
CA MET A 954 -74.26 -21.19 47.92
C MET A 954 -74.46 -19.74 48.36
N LEU A 955 -74.10 -19.39 49.60
CA LEU A 955 -74.21 -18.04 50.16
C LEU A 955 -72.85 -17.55 50.63
N LEU A 956 -72.48 -16.34 50.22
CA LEU A 956 -71.32 -15.60 50.69
C LEU A 956 -71.78 -14.42 51.54
N TYR A 957 -71.15 -14.24 52.70
CA TYR A 957 -71.49 -13.25 53.70
C TYR A 957 -70.34 -12.26 53.90
N TYR A 958 -70.67 -10.98 53.98
CA TYR A 958 -69.68 -9.91 54.22
C TYR A 958 -70.17 -8.98 55.33
N THR A 959 -69.25 -8.52 56.18
CA THR A 959 -69.53 -7.58 57.28
C THR A 959 -69.53 -6.11 56.86
N THR A 960 -69.20 -5.82 55.60
CA THR A 960 -69.28 -4.50 54.98
C THR A 960 -70.25 -4.50 53.80
N PRO A 961 -70.84 -3.35 53.44
CA PRO A 961 -71.54 -3.20 52.16
C PRO A 961 -70.57 -3.49 51.01
N GLN A 962 -70.97 -4.35 50.08
CA GLN A 962 -70.16 -4.75 48.92
C GLN A 962 -70.81 -4.30 47.61
N VAL A 963 -69.98 -3.94 46.64
CA VAL A 963 -70.36 -3.81 45.24
C VAL A 963 -69.80 -5.03 44.53
N PHE A 964 -70.66 -5.78 43.85
CA PHE A 964 -70.27 -6.99 43.12
C PHE A 964 -70.08 -6.65 41.64
N PRO A 965 -68.83 -6.55 41.14
CA PRO A 965 -68.58 -6.23 39.74
C PRO A 965 -68.79 -7.47 38.84
N ASP A 966 -69.23 -7.25 37.60
CA ASP A 966 -69.59 -8.31 36.64
C ASP A 966 -68.52 -9.41 36.43
N PRO A 967 -67.20 -9.13 36.46
CA PRO A 967 -66.19 -10.17 36.37
C PRO A 967 -66.21 -11.15 37.56
N GLU A 968 -66.34 -10.66 38.78
CA GLU A 968 -66.40 -11.51 39.99
C GLU A 968 -67.69 -12.33 40.05
N LEU A 969 -68.80 -11.77 39.57
CA LEU A 969 -70.06 -12.49 39.47
C LEU A 969 -69.98 -13.69 38.53
N ARG A 970 -69.36 -13.53 37.36
CA ARG A 970 -69.15 -14.63 36.39
C ARG A 970 -68.31 -15.75 36.97
N LEU A 971 -67.31 -15.38 37.77
CA LEU A 971 -66.42 -16.30 38.45
C LEU A 971 -67.14 -17.13 39.53
N LEU A 972 -68.00 -16.50 40.33
CA LEU A 972 -68.80 -17.19 41.36
C LEU A 972 -69.89 -18.10 40.77
N VAL A 973 -70.49 -17.71 39.65
CA VAL A 973 -71.40 -18.57 38.87
C VAL A 973 -70.66 -19.82 38.39
N SER A 974 -69.49 -19.65 37.77
CA SER A 974 -68.68 -20.79 37.31
C SER A 974 -68.24 -21.71 38.46
N TYR A 975 -68.04 -21.18 39.67
CA TYR A 975 -67.76 -22.01 40.83
C TYR A 975 -68.97 -22.82 41.29
N ALA A 976 -70.17 -22.23 41.26
CA ALA A 976 -71.40 -22.93 41.57
C ALA A 976 -71.66 -24.11 40.60
N ASP A 977 -71.28 -23.97 39.32
CA ASP A 977 -71.35 -25.06 38.33
C ASP A 977 -70.37 -26.20 38.66
N HIS A 978 -69.14 -25.88 39.08
CA HIS A 978 -68.18 -26.90 39.53
C HIS A 978 -68.65 -27.62 40.81
N LEU A 979 -69.27 -26.89 41.75
CA LEU A 979 -69.89 -27.48 42.94
C LEU A 979 -71.01 -28.46 42.58
N ALA A 980 -71.85 -28.11 41.60
CA ALA A 980 -72.92 -28.98 41.14
C ALA A 980 -72.37 -30.31 40.60
N THR A 981 -71.37 -30.21 39.73
CA THR A 981 -70.70 -31.39 39.14
C THR A 981 -70.10 -32.30 40.22
N ALA A 982 -69.45 -31.72 41.23
CA ALA A 982 -68.83 -32.48 42.30
C ALA A 982 -69.86 -33.20 43.21
N LEU A 983 -70.97 -32.51 43.54
CA LEU A 983 -72.05 -33.10 44.32
C LEU A 983 -72.75 -34.25 43.58
N GLU A 984 -72.92 -34.12 42.28
CA GLU A 984 -73.51 -35.16 41.45
C GLU A 984 -72.63 -36.42 41.35
N ASN A 985 -71.32 -36.23 41.16
CA ASN A 985 -70.35 -37.33 41.16
C ASN A 985 -70.34 -38.11 42.48
N ALA A 986 -70.43 -37.41 43.61
CA ALA A 986 -70.49 -38.04 44.92
C ALA A 986 -71.77 -38.86 45.12
N ARG A 987 -72.94 -38.33 44.67
CA ARG A 987 -74.22 -39.04 44.71
C ARG A 987 -74.19 -40.35 43.91
N LEU A 988 -73.68 -40.31 42.68
CA LEU A 988 -73.57 -41.49 41.81
C LEU A 988 -72.68 -42.59 42.42
N TYR A 989 -71.61 -42.19 43.10
CA TYR A 989 -70.71 -43.13 43.76
C TYR A 989 -71.36 -43.84 44.95
N GLU A 990 -72.06 -43.11 45.82
CA GLU A 990 -72.79 -43.68 46.96
C GLU A 990 -73.85 -44.70 46.51
N GLU A 991 -74.59 -44.38 45.44
CA GLU A 991 -75.62 -45.26 44.87
C GLU A 991 -75.03 -46.57 44.33
N THR A 992 -73.89 -46.49 43.65
CA THR A 992 -73.17 -47.64 43.10
C THR A 992 -72.64 -48.57 44.21
N GLN A 993 -72.10 -48.01 45.30
CA GLN A 993 -71.60 -48.80 46.42
C GLN A 993 -72.73 -49.53 47.15
N SER A 994 -73.87 -48.86 47.36
CA SER A 994 -75.04 -49.46 48.01
C SER A 994 -75.60 -50.65 47.22
N GLN A 995 -75.67 -50.54 45.89
CA GLN A 995 -76.08 -51.66 45.03
C GLN A 995 -75.16 -52.88 45.12
N ARG A 996 -73.83 -52.67 45.19
CA ARG A 996 -72.86 -53.76 45.32
C ARG A 996 -73.04 -54.57 46.62
N VAL A 997 -73.19 -53.89 47.75
CA VAL A 997 -73.38 -54.56 49.05
C VAL A 997 -74.66 -55.40 49.06
N ARG A 998 -75.74 -54.89 48.45
CA ARG A 998 -77.02 -55.60 48.38
C ARG A 998 -76.95 -56.90 47.56
N LEU A 999 -76.21 -56.89 46.45
CA LEU A 999 -76.02 -58.09 45.61
C LEU A 999 -75.21 -59.18 46.33
N ALA A 1000 -74.16 -58.81 47.06
CA ALA A 1000 -73.36 -59.77 47.84
C ALA A 1000 -74.19 -60.49 48.91
N GLN A 1001 -75.07 -59.77 49.62
CA GLN A 1001 -75.96 -60.37 50.63
C GLN A 1001 -76.95 -61.38 50.04
N ILE A 1002 -77.44 -61.16 48.81
CA ILE A 1002 -78.33 -62.10 48.13
C ILE A 1002 -77.56 -63.38 47.74
N PHE A 1003 -76.32 -63.25 47.28
CA PHE A 1003 -75.49 -64.38 46.85
C PHE A 1003 -75.21 -65.39 47.99
N ASP A 1004 -74.98 -64.91 49.21
CA ASP A 1004 -74.65 -65.76 50.36
C ASP A 1004 -75.87 -66.31 51.12
N SER A 1005 -77.07 -65.74 50.93
CA SER A 1005 -78.28 -66.14 51.68
C SER A 1005 -79.17 -67.18 51.00
N THR A 1006 -78.80 -67.68 49.81
CA THR A 1006 -79.57 -68.68 49.08
C THR A 1006 -79.36 -70.11 49.60
N SER A 1007 -80.41 -70.94 49.56
CA SER A 1007 -80.38 -72.33 50.04
C SER A 1007 -79.69 -73.32 49.11
N ASP A 1008 -79.47 -72.93 47.85
CA ASP A 1008 -78.76 -73.72 46.85
C ASP A 1008 -77.27 -73.40 46.88
N GLY A 1009 -76.42 -74.41 46.67
CA GLY A 1009 -75.00 -74.17 46.48
C GLY A 1009 -74.76 -73.58 45.10
N ILE A 1010 -74.20 -72.37 45.01
CA ILE A 1010 -73.89 -71.71 43.74
C ILE A 1010 -72.38 -71.62 43.58
N VAL A 1011 -71.87 -72.11 42.45
CA VAL A 1011 -70.47 -71.98 42.04
C VAL A 1011 -70.43 -71.38 40.64
N LEU A 1012 -69.83 -70.21 40.51
CA LEU A 1012 -69.54 -69.55 39.24
C LEU A 1012 -68.18 -70.03 38.74
N VAL A 1013 -68.15 -70.56 37.53
CA VAL A 1013 -66.95 -71.12 36.89
C VAL A 1013 -66.70 -70.34 35.60
N GLY A 1014 -65.48 -69.84 35.45
CA GLY A 1014 -65.04 -69.14 34.25
C GLY A 1014 -64.81 -70.07 33.07
N ARG A 1015 -64.62 -69.51 31.88
CA ARG A 1015 -64.44 -70.27 30.63
C ARG A 1015 -63.20 -71.18 30.65
N GLY A 1016 -62.17 -70.88 31.44
CA GLY A 1016 -60.97 -71.71 31.59
C GLY A 1016 -61.13 -72.85 32.61
N GLY A 1017 -62.29 -72.94 33.28
CA GLY A 1017 -62.59 -73.93 34.32
C GLY A 1017 -62.17 -73.52 35.73
N GLU A 1018 -61.71 -72.29 35.91
CA GLU A 1018 -61.42 -71.71 37.21
C GLU A 1018 -62.69 -71.29 37.95
N ILE A 1019 -62.76 -71.54 39.25
CA ILE A 1019 -63.87 -71.10 40.09
C ILE A 1019 -63.72 -69.60 40.35
N GLN A 1020 -64.67 -68.79 39.89
CA GLN A 1020 -64.67 -67.33 40.03
C GLN A 1020 -65.36 -66.86 41.31
N ALA A 1021 -66.39 -67.58 41.74
CA ALA A 1021 -67.04 -67.37 43.04
C ALA A 1021 -67.75 -68.67 43.47
N ALA A 1022 -67.83 -68.90 44.77
CA ALA A 1022 -68.65 -69.96 45.35
C ALA A 1022 -69.32 -69.40 46.61
N ASN A 1023 -70.62 -69.63 46.77
CA ASN A 1023 -71.30 -69.25 48.01
C ASN A 1023 -71.00 -70.28 49.12
N GLN A 1024 -71.21 -69.89 50.37
CA GLN A 1024 -70.93 -70.74 51.52
C GLN A 1024 -71.69 -72.08 51.46
N GLN A 1025 -72.93 -72.05 50.97
CA GLN A 1025 -73.79 -73.22 50.82
C GLN A 1025 -73.21 -74.28 49.87
N ALA A 1026 -72.54 -73.89 48.78
CA ALA A 1026 -71.85 -74.81 47.89
C ALA A 1026 -70.70 -75.53 48.59
N GLY A 1027 -69.95 -74.79 49.40
CA GLY A 1027 -68.90 -75.32 50.25
C GLY A 1027 -69.44 -76.36 51.24
N ASP A 1028 -70.58 -76.08 51.88
CA ASP A 1028 -71.20 -77.01 52.84
C ASP A 1028 -71.73 -78.29 52.19
N LEU A 1029 -72.38 -78.19 51.01
CA LEU A 1029 -72.94 -79.34 50.29
C LEU A 1029 -71.87 -80.29 49.77
N LEU A 1030 -70.76 -79.77 49.25
CA LEU A 1030 -69.65 -80.56 48.70
C LEU A 1030 -68.47 -80.74 49.66
N ARG A 1031 -68.54 -80.14 50.87
CA ARG A 1031 -67.53 -80.20 51.94
C ARG A 1031 -66.16 -79.60 51.56
N PHE A 1032 -66.16 -78.40 50.99
CA PHE A 1032 -64.95 -77.59 50.72
C PHE A 1032 -65.08 -76.17 51.29
N ASP A 1033 -63.96 -75.48 51.51
CA ASP A 1033 -63.98 -74.06 51.89
C ASP A 1033 -64.19 -73.18 50.66
N ALA A 1034 -65.33 -72.47 50.62
CA ALA A 1034 -65.76 -71.68 49.48
C ALA A 1034 -64.76 -70.55 49.13
N ALA A 1035 -64.16 -69.91 50.13
CA ALA A 1035 -63.21 -68.81 49.91
C ALA A 1035 -61.88 -69.31 49.33
N SER A 1036 -61.36 -70.44 49.83
CA SER A 1036 -60.10 -71.04 49.36
C SER A 1036 -60.22 -71.72 47.99
N ALA A 1037 -61.43 -72.01 47.51
CA ALA A 1037 -61.66 -72.63 46.21
C ALA A 1037 -61.63 -71.63 45.03
N ILE A 1038 -61.77 -70.33 45.30
CA ILE A 1038 -61.74 -69.29 44.26
C ILE A 1038 -60.35 -69.24 43.61
N GLY A 1039 -60.31 -69.30 42.28
CA GLY A 1039 -59.10 -69.39 41.47
C GLY A 1039 -58.57 -70.82 41.24
N GLY A 1040 -59.10 -71.82 41.96
CA GLY A 1040 -58.80 -73.23 41.71
C GLY A 1040 -59.60 -73.82 40.53
N GLY A 1041 -59.12 -74.93 39.95
CA GLY A 1041 -59.82 -75.61 38.87
C GLY A 1041 -61.02 -76.43 39.36
N LEU A 1042 -62.13 -76.40 38.61
CA LEU A 1042 -63.33 -77.18 38.94
C LEU A 1042 -63.04 -78.69 39.06
N ALA A 1043 -62.09 -79.21 38.28
CA ALA A 1043 -61.66 -80.60 38.35
C ALA A 1043 -60.94 -80.94 39.67
N ASP A 1044 -60.18 -80.01 40.25
CA ASP A 1044 -59.45 -80.22 41.51
C ASP A 1044 -60.41 -80.30 42.70
N LEU A 1045 -61.50 -79.52 42.65
CA LEU A 1045 -62.57 -79.55 43.65
C LEU A 1045 -63.24 -80.93 43.74
N LEU A 1046 -63.37 -81.63 42.60
CA LEU A 1046 -63.87 -83.01 42.56
C LEU A 1046 -62.75 -84.04 42.85
N GLY A 1047 -61.49 -83.77 42.47
CA GLY A 1047 -60.33 -84.64 42.69
C GLY A 1047 -60.10 -85.04 44.15
N GLY A 1048 -60.32 -84.12 45.09
CA GLY A 1048 -60.30 -84.39 46.54
C GLY A 1048 -61.41 -85.34 47.02
N SER A 1049 -62.41 -85.62 46.18
CA SER A 1049 -63.61 -86.40 46.50
C SER A 1049 -63.69 -87.76 45.79
N ARG A 1050 -62.61 -88.24 45.14
CA ARG A 1050 -62.60 -89.53 44.42
C ARG A 1050 -63.03 -90.74 45.27
N THR A 1051 -62.70 -90.75 46.56
CA THR A 1051 -63.15 -91.77 47.52
C THR A 1051 -64.54 -91.50 48.12
N SER A 1052 -65.05 -90.28 47.94
CA SER A 1052 -66.26 -89.76 48.58
C SER A 1052 -67.48 -89.76 47.66
N VAL A 1053 -67.31 -89.86 46.34
CA VAL A 1053 -68.40 -89.90 45.34
C VAL A 1053 -68.52 -91.31 44.74
N ALA A 1054 -69.73 -91.89 44.70
CA ALA A 1054 -69.98 -93.26 44.23
C ALA A 1054 -69.81 -93.37 42.71
N ASN A 1055 -70.40 -92.43 41.99
CA ASN A 1055 -70.42 -92.32 40.53
C ASN A 1055 -69.35 -91.36 39.97
N TYR A 1056 -68.21 -91.23 40.67
CA TYR A 1056 -67.17 -90.23 40.40
C TYR A 1056 -66.74 -90.13 38.92
N GLU A 1057 -66.40 -91.24 38.26
CA GLU A 1057 -65.93 -91.19 36.87
C GLU A 1057 -67.01 -90.80 35.86
N ARG A 1058 -68.29 -90.97 36.21
CA ARG A 1058 -69.40 -90.47 35.39
C ARG A 1058 -69.56 -88.98 35.59
N ALA A 1059 -69.64 -88.53 36.84
CA ALA A 1059 -69.82 -87.12 37.16
C ALA A 1059 -68.64 -86.24 36.69
N LEU A 1060 -67.39 -86.73 36.78
CA LEU A 1060 -66.23 -86.01 36.27
C LEU A 1060 -66.28 -85.87 34.73
N ARG A 1061 -66.74 -86.90 34.01
CA ARG A 1061 -66.94 -86.83 32.55
C ARG A 1061 -68.03 -85.82 32.19
N ASP A 1062 -69.17 -85.87 32.87
CA ASP A 1062 -70.31 -84.98 32.59
C ASP A 1062 -69.95 -83.51 32.88
N LEU A 1063 -69.24 -83.23 33.97
CA LEU A 1063 -68.75 -81.88 34.30
C LEU A 1063 -67.61 -81.41 33.39
N SER A 1064 -66.73 -82.32 32.95
CA SER A 1064 -65.68 -82.00 31.96
C SER A 1064 -66.27 -81.74 30.58
N ALA A 1065 -67.36 -82.40 30.21
CA ALA A 1065 -68.09 -82.11 28.97
C ALA A 1065 -68.72 -80.71 29.02
N LEU A 1066 -69.30 -80.32 30.17
CA LEU A 1066 -69.81 -78.97 30.39
C LEU A 1066 -68.71 -77.90 30.32
N LEU A 1067 -67.49 -78.20 30.77
CA LEU A 1067 -66.32 -77.31 30.60
C LEU A 1067 -65.94 -77.13 29.13
N GLY A 1068 -66.06 -78.19 28.32
CA GLY A 1068 -65.75 -78.16 26.89
C GLY A 1068 -66.79 -77.42 26.05
N ASP A 1069 -68.07 -77.48 26.45
CA ASP A 1069 -69.18 -76.76 25.81
C ASP A 1069 -70.13 -76.15 26.87
N PRO A 1070 -69.80 -74.96 27.42
CA PRO A 1070 -70.61 -74.31 28.45
C PRO A 1070 -72.01 -73.90 27.96
N ASP A 1071 -72.17 -73.65 26.65
CA ASP A 1071 -73.42 -73.15 26.06
C ASP A 1071 -74.53 -74.19 26.06
N GLY A 1072 -74.19 -75.48 25.97
CA GLY A 1072 -75.14 -76.58 25.98
C GLY A 1072 -75.84 -76.79 27.32
N GLY A 1073 -75.28 -76.25 28.41
CA GLY A 1073 -75.71 -76.56 29.77
C GLY A 1073 -75.50 -78.03 30.13
N GLY A 1074 -75.67 -78.36 31.39
CA GLY A 1074 -75.46 -79.73 31.86
C GLY A 1074 -76.21 -79.98 33.15
N LEU A 1075 -76.57 -81.23 33.39
CA LEU A 1075 -77.16 -81.64 34.65
C LEU A 1075 -76.75 -83.06 34.98
N GLY A 1076 -76.61 -83.34 36.26
CA GLY A 1076 -76.20 -84.65 36.73
C GLY A 1076 -76.36 -84.77 38.24
N ASP A 1077 -76.09 -85.96 38.75
CA ASP A 1077 -76.17 -86.25 40.17
C ASP A 1077 -74.80 -86.66 40.70
N LEU A 1078 -74.44 -86.18 41.88
CA LEU A 1078 -73.26 -86.56 42.65
C LEU A 1078 -73.72 -87.36 43.87
N GLU A 1079 -73.41 -88.66 43.89
CA GLU A 1079 -73.76 -89.53 45.01
C GLU A 1079 -72.63 -89.60 46.02
N LEU A 1080 -72.82 -89.03 47.21
CA LEU A 1080 -71.80 -88.97 48.25
C LEU A 1080 -71.79 -90.25 49.11
N ARG A 1081 -70.78 -91.12 48.93
CA ARG A 1081 -70.64 -92.45 49.57
C ARG A 1081 -70.77 -92.43 51.09
N ARG A 1082 -70.19 -91.44 51.77
CA ARG A 1082 -70.14 -91.40 53.25
C ARG A 1082 -71.46 -90.97 53.89
N THR A 1083 -72.20 -90.09 53.23
CA THR A 1083 -73.44 -89.52 53.79
C THR A 1083 -74.69 -90.13 53.17
N GLY A 1084 -74.55 -90.89 52.08
CA GLY A 1084 -75.67 -91.41 51.29
C GLY A 1084 -76.47 -90.32 50.57
N ARG A 1085 -75.95 -89.09 50.51
CA ARG A 1085 -76.64 -87.94 49.92
C ARG A 1085 -76.47 -87.91 48.40
N ILE A 1086 -77.51 -87.50 47.70
CA ILE A 1086 -77.50 -87.30 46.25
C ILE A 1086 -77.62 -85.79 46.00
N ILE A 1087 -76.54 -85.18 45.52
CA ILE A 1087 -76.53 -83.77 45.17
C ILE A 1087 -76.78 -83.64 43.67
N HIS A 1088 -77.94 -83.10 43.30
CA HIS A 1088 -78.21 -82.72 41.93
C HIS A 1088 -77.44 -81.45 41.60
N TRP A 1089 -76.75 -81.45 40.47
CA TRP A 1089 -76.11 -80.25 39.94
C TRP A 1089 -76.71 -79.90 38.59
N ALA A 1090 -76.93 -78.60 38.38
CA ALA A 1090 -77.33 -78.04 37.10
C ALA A 1090 -76.41 -76.86 36.74
N GLY A 1091 -75.76 -76.98 35.59
CA GLY A 1091 -74.88 -75.98 35.00
C GLY A 1091 -75.58 -75.20 33.89
N GLN A 1092 -75.58 -73.88 34.01
CA GLN A 1092 -76.14 -72.96 33.01
C GLN A 1092 -75.08 -71.97 32.53
N PRO A 1093 -75.00 -71.65 31.22
CA PRO A 1093 -74.03 -70.69 30.71
C PRO A 1093 -74.25 -69.29 31.29
N THR A 1094 -73.15 -68.67 31.70
CA THR A 1094 -73.13 -67.27 32.15
C THR A 1094 -72.69 -66.41 30.98
N LYS A 1095 -73.51 -65.43 30.59
CA LYS A 1095 -73.26 -64.54 29.44
C LYS A 1095 -72.97 -63.12 29.89
N ASP A 1096 -72.08 -62.43 29.18
CA ASP A 1096 -71.86 -61.00 29.36
C ASP A 1096 -72.98 -60.16 28.72
N ALA A 1097 -72.91 -58.83 28.89
CA ALA A 1097 -73.89 -57.90 28.32
C ALA A 1097 -73.96 -57.92 26.78
N ALA A 1098 -72.93 -58.47 26.10
CA ALA A 1098 -72.90 -58.65 24.65
C ALA A 1098 -73.46 -60.02 24.21
N GLY A 1099 -73.91 -60.86 25.15
CA GLY A 1099 -74.45 -62.18 24.89
C GLY A 1099 -73.39 -63.26 24.68
N THR A 1100 -72.13 -62.98 24.96
CA THR A 1100 -71.01 -63.93 24.84
C THR A 1100 -70.88 -64.76 26.10
N THR A 1101 -70.72 -66.08 25.96
CA THR A 1101 -70.57 -66.98 27.10
C THR A 1101 -69.19 -66.83 27.74
N VAL A 1102 -69.17 -66.34 28.97
CA VAL A 1102 -67.97 -66.06 29.77
C VAL A 1102 -67.64 -67.19 30.76
N GLY A 1103 -68.54 -68.15 30.91
CA GLY A 1103 -68.40 -69.29 31.81
C GLY A 1103 -69.75 -69.96 32.01
N PHE A 1104 -69.94 -70.61 33.16
CA PHE A 1104 -71.21 -71.18 33.56
C PHE A 1104 -71.40 -71.10 35.09
N THR A 1105 -72.65 -71.13 35.52
CA THR A 1105 -73.04 -71.19 36.92
C THR A 1105 -73.51 -72.62 37.22
N LEU A 1106 -72.86 -73.27 38.18
CA LEU A 1106 -73.30 -74.53 38.77
C LEU A 1106 -74.20 -74.22 39.96
N THR A 1107 -75.40 -74.78 39.93
CA THR A 1107 -76.33 -74.82 41.05
C THR A 1107 -76.35 -76.23 41.61
N LEU A 1108 -76.24 -76.37 42.93
CA LEU A 1108 -76.09 -77.62 43.66
C LEU A 1108 -77.22 -77.72 44.67
N ARG A 1109 -77.96 -78.82 44.63
CA ARG A 1109 -79.11 -79.05 45.50
C ARG A 1109 -79.13 -80.46 46.03
N ASP A 1110 -79.36 -80.62 47.33
CA ASP A 1110 -79.50 -81.93 47.96
C ASP A 1110 -80.90 -82.50 47.62
N VAL A 1111 -80.94 -83.49 46.73
CA VAL A 1111 -82.17 -84.15 46.25
C VAL A 1111 -82.32 -85.56 46.81
N THR A 1112 -81.58 -85.89 47.88
CA THR A 1112 -81.53 -87.25 48.44
C THR A 1112 -82.92 -87.82 48.69
N HIS A 1113 -83.79 -87.04 49.33
CA HIS A 1113 -85.17 -87.46 49.63
C HIS A 1113 -86.02 -87.61 48.36
N GLU A 1114 -85.89 -86.67 47.42
CA GLU A 1114 -86.65 -86.67 46.16
C GLU A 1114 -86.28 -87.89 45.29
N ARG A 1115 -84.99 -88.25 45.24
CA ARG A 1115 -84.50 -89.42 44.48
C ARG A 1115 -84.83 -90.76 45.15
N GLN A 1116 -84.77 -90.85 46.48
CA GLN A 1116 -85.19 -92.05 47.21
C GLN A 1116 -86.68 -92.36 47.00
N VAL A 1117 -87.53 -91.32 46.96
CA VAL A 1117 -88.96 -91.48 46.67
C VAL A 1117 -89.23 -91.87 45.22
N SER A 1118 -88.38 -91.46 44.27
CA SER A 1118 -88.51 -91.81 42.85
C SER A 1118 -87.96 -93.20 42.49
N GLN A 1119 -87.20 -93.84 43.40
CA GLN A 1119 -86.64 -95.20 43.25
C GLN A 1119 -87.41 -96.29 44.03
N MET A 1120 -88.40 -95.90 44.85
CA MET A 1120 -89.46 -96.78 45.40
C MET A 1120 -90.65 -96.84 44.45
#